data_AF-A0A6L9H7F7-F1
#
_entry.id   AF-A0A6L9H7F7-F1
#
_cell.length_a   1.000
_cell.length_b   1.000
_cell.length_c   1.000
_cell.angle_alpha   90.00
_cell.angle_beta   90.00
_cell.angle_gamma   90.00
#
_symmetry.space_group_name_H-M   'P 1'
#
loop_
_entity.id
_entity.type
_entity.pdbx_description
1 polymer ?
#
loop_
_entity_poly.entity_id
_entity_poly.type
_entity_poly.pdbx_seq_one_letter_code
_entity_poly.pdbx_strand_id
1 'polypeptide(L)'
;MRKLNSQFITTFVSEAGLNGQNGTYYGFVEMDRYYCMAVAEGYDGDGGRESAKLAVDAAMEAFVQKPGMSAKRIRACLKRAHRCLAEQSVRIRLKAGILVLVSDYTRFRYGVCGNVMLYAFRSAGIYHQSVTHTVYQNMAGQAAKEGTGPKEETGNVVHYLGGSGRTAVSGRLRLEDGDVLLAVTEGFWSRINKVEVLDAYESIQSVEEFLGDLQELYLRGSTEGIPCCCLAAVEVKKAYKENRALKKKILTWCLILFLILLAVSLIAAVVFRVRRRKQREVQDTVAVYEETGDQYMADLSCTLAKQEYEKAAQESKKISKNGERLAKEKELSEKIGISEMLKEADDAYGARSYAQAREGYKKVLERAKQYKELSSLTGVLERRMKLAGTGMEIDNYMQAAALKEAEGDLESAAVLYGRAEAMLRIVEDPELLKEAQLALLRIEGQAREEAKAERAKARDEVIIDADKEAALNAILAGDLETAIAQYTKIRDSYIALEDNEKAEETTQLILSLQKQAMEEKDLKEDAIEEDRQAAFDAILAGDTQEALALLEKARDAYTELEDVEGAAEMEQMIASLKAQDAQDPGEDTLPGDSGEADGEAAGPAGETGDGPARGAGKEEVGRPGASGRKNAPGADEKRPGPGGDTDG
;
A
#
# COMPACT_ATOMS: atom_id res chain seq x y z
N MET A 1 65.81 -31.70 6.37
CA MET A 1 66.17 -32.67 5.32
C MET A 1 66.26 -34.05 5.96
N ARG A 2 65.89 -35.13 5.26
CA ARG A 2 65.80 -36.47 5.87
C ARG A 2 67.19 -37.08 6.06
N LYS A 3 68.05 -36.99 5.04
CA LYS A 3 69.45 -37.42 5.07
C LYS A 3 70.22 -36.92 6.31
N LEU A 4 70.17 -35.62 6.61
CA LEU A 4 70.86 -35.03 7.78
C LEU A 4 70.42 -35.61 9.15
N ASN A 5 69.24 -36.25 9.20
CA ASN A 5 68.69 -36.82 10.43
C ASN A 5 68.69 -38.36 10.40
N SER A 6 69.46 -38.95 9.49
CA SER A 6 69.64 -40.40 9.32
C SER A 6 71.10 -40.71 9.02
N GLN A 7 71.54 -41.94 9.29
CA GLN A 7 72.91 -42.39 9.03
C GLN A 7 72.85 -43.77 8.42
N PHE A 8 73.25 -43.89 7.15
CA PHE A 8 73.26 -45.12 6.37
C PHE A 8 74.71 -45.39 5.97
N ILE A 9 75.25 -46.56 6.31
CA ILE A 9 76.59 -47.01 5.89
C ILE A 9 76.41 -48.08 4.84
N THR A 10 77.09 -47.95 3.71
CA THR A 10 76.90 -48.82 2.55
C THR A 10 78.24 -49.45 2.19
N THR A 11 78.26 -50.78 2.12
CA THR A 11 79.48 -51.57 1.86
C THR A 11 79.13 -52.68 0.87
N PHE A 12 80.07 -53.07 0.02
CA PHE A 12 79.86 -54.16 -0.94
C PHE A 12 81.14 -54.98 -1.14
N VAL A 13 80.94 -56.24 -1.54
CA VAL A 13 81.98 -57.18 -1.96
C VAL A 13 81.55 -57.77 -3.30
N SER A 14 82.48 -57.91 -4.24
CA SER A 14 82.21 -58.52 -5.54
C SER A 14 83.37 -59.41 -5.95
N GLU A 15 83.06 -60.67 -6.20
CA GLU A 15 84.02 -61.71 -6.56
C GLU A 15 83.76 -62.20 -7.98
N ALA A 16 84.81 -62.28 -8.80
CA ALA A 16 84.71 -62.73 -10.19
C ALA A 16 84.55 -64.27 -10.29
N GLY A 17 84.81 -65.01 -9.22
CA GLY A 17 84.84 -66.48 -9.23
C GLY A 17 86.01 -67.05 -10.06
N LEU A 18 86.01 -68.37 -10.25
CA LEU A 18 87.11 -69.08 -10.95
C LEU A 18 87.06 -68.96 -12.48
N ASN A 19 85.92 -68.54 -13.03
CA ASN A 19 85.73 -68.37 -14.48
C ASN A 19 86.38 -67.08 -15.02
N GLY A 20 86.99 -66.26 -14.16
CA GLY A 20 87.74 -65.05 -14.53
C GLY A 20 86.88 -63.90 -15.08
N GLN A 21 85.56 -64.01 -15.01
CA GLN A 21 84.60 -63.03 -15.53
C GLN A 21 83.61 -62.63 -14.44
N ASN A 22 83.57 -61.34 -14.08
CA ASN A 22 82.61 -60.83 -13.14
C ASN A 22 81.32 -60.41 -13.84
N GLY A 23 80.30 -61.27 -13.80
CA GLY A 23 78.97 -61.02 -14.34
C GLY A 23 78.07 -60.17 -13.44
N THR A 24 78.56 -59.69 -12.30
CA THR A 24 77.76 -58.93 -11.32
C THR A 24 78.09 -57.44 -11.35
N TYR A 25 77.13 -56.61 -10.93
CA TYR A 25 77.37 -55.17 -10.82
C TYR A 25 76.53 -54.55 -9.70
N TYR A 26 77.08 -53.50 -9.11
CA TYR A 26 76.54 -52.80 -7.97
C TYR A 26 76.56 -51.30 -8.18
N GLY A 27 75.50 -50.60 -7.76
CA GLY A 27 75.48 -49.15 -7.73
C GLY A 27 74.51 -48.61 -6.68
N PHE A 28 74.87 -47.49 -6.05
CA PHE A 28 73.98 -46.78 -5.14
C PHE A 28 74.04 -45.27 -5.33
N VAL A 29 72.99 -44.58 -4.89
CA VAL A 29 72.90 -43.12 -4.86
C VAL A 29 72.18 -42.70 -3.59
N GLU A 30 72.76 -41.72 -2.91
CA GLU A 30 72.20 -41.18 -1.68
C GLU A 30 71.83 -39.70 -1.86
N MET A 31 70.52 -39.42 -1.85
CA MET A 31 69.94 -38.07 -2.03
C MET A 31 69.25 -37.59 -0.74
N ASP A 32 68.98 -36.30 -0.61
CA ASP A 32 68.39 -35.69 0.61
C ASP A 32 67.12 -36.35 1.17
N ARG A 33 66.30 -36.93 0.29
CA ARG A 33 64.99 -37.54 0.63
C ARG A 33 64.97 -39.05 0.45
N TYR A 34 65.90 -39.60 -0.33
CA TYR A 34 65.88 -41.02 -0.68
C TYR A 34 67.29 -41.58 -0.82
N TYR A 35 67.44 -42.83 -0.40
CA TYR A 35 68.57 -43.69 -0.71
C TYR A 35 68.11 -44.74 -1.73
N CYS A 36 68.92 -45.03 -2.75
CA CYS A 36 68.65 -46.08 -3.71
C CYS A 36 69.89 -46.93 -3.95
N MET A 37 69.70 -48.25 -3.97
CA MET A 37 70.73 -49.24 -4.19
C MET A 37 70.23 -50.24 -5.24
N ALA A 38 71.09 -50.63 -6.17
CA ALA A 38 70.80 -51.62 -7.18
C ALA A 38 71.94 -52.65 -7.27
N VAL A 39 71.57 -53.94 -7.27
CA VAL A 39 72.48 -55.07 -7.46
C VAL A 39 71.94 -55.88 -8.63
N ALA A 40 72.81 -56.23 -9.57
CA ALA A 40 72.46 -57.06 -10.72
C ALA A 40 73.48 -58.17 -10.98
N GLU A 41 73.00 -59.22 -11.62
CA GLU A 41 73.77 -60.36 -12.09
C GLU A 41 73.36 -60.66 -13.54
N GLY A 42 74.33 -60.75 -14.44
CA GLY A 42 74.13 -61.10 -15.84
C GLY A 42 74.10 -62.61 -16.04
N TYR A 43 73.28 -63.09 -16.99
CA TYR A 43 73.26 -64.50 -17.45
C TYR A 43 73.55 -64.62 -18.93
N ASP A 44 74.32 -63.68 -19.44
CA ASP A 44 74.82 -63.81 -20.78
C ASP A 44 75.88 -64.90 -20.74
N GLY A 45 75.85 -65.85 -21.68
CA GLY A 45 76.99 -66.74 -21.88
C GLY A 45 78.24 -65.95 -22.31
N ASP A 46 79.21 -66.61 -22.93
CA ASP A 46 80.58 -66.11 -23.19
C ASP A 46 80.75 -64.81 -24.03
N GLY A 47 79.72 -63.99 -24.25
CA GLY A 47 79.82 -62.74 -25.01
C GLY A 47 79.00 -61.53 -24.55
N GLY A 48 78.22 -61.58 -23.46
CA GLY A 48 77.47 -60.41 -22.96
C GLY A 48 78.08 -59.84 -21.68
N ARG A 49 79.09 -59.00 -21.85
CA ARG A 49 80.00 -58.60 -20.74
C ARG A 49 79.47 -57.46 -19.85
N GLU A 50 78.31 -56.88 -20.18
CA GLU A 50 77.86 -55.62 -19.57
C GLU A 50 76.40 -55.63 -19.10
N SER A 51 75.67 -56.75 -19.17
CA SER A 51 74.23 -56.77 -18.84
C SER A 51 73.91 -56.29 -17.43
N ALA A 52 74.65 -56.74 -16.42
CA ALA A 52 74.45 -56.30 -15.04
C ALA A 52 74.68 -54.79 -14.89
N LYS A 53 75.78 -54.29 -15.49
CA LYS A 53 76.13 -52.87 -15.49
C LYS A 53 75.08 -52.01 -16.17
N LEU A 54 74.70 -52.37 -17.39
CA LEU A 54 73.67 -51.67 -18.16
C LEU A 54 72.31 -51.67 -17.47
N ALA A 55 71.94 -52.76 -16.79
CA ALA A 55 70.70 -52.83 -16.03
C ALA A 55 70.72 -51.88 -14.82
N VAL A 56 71.81 -51.89 -14.04
CA VAL A 56 71.97 -51.02 -12.88
C VAL A 56 72.02 -49.56 -13.31
N ASP A 57 72.87 -49.20 -14.28
CA ASP A 57 73.02 -47.82 -14.75
C ASP A 57 71.67 -47.27 -15.24
N ALA A 58 70.93 -48.03 -16.05
CA ALA A 58 69.62 -47.62 -16.54
C ALA A 58 68.55 -47.51 -15.43
N ALA A 59 68.60 -48.40 -14.42
CA ALA A 59 67.69 -48.32 -13.27
C ALA A 59 68.00 -47.10 -12.37
N MET A 60 69.28 -46.85 -12.13
CA MET A 60 69.78 -45.74 -11.32
C MET A 60 69.52 -44.39 -12.01
N GLU A 61 69.77 -44.30 -13.32
CA GLU A 61 69.44 -43.11 -14.12
C GLU A 61 67.93 -42.80 -14.03
N ALA A 62 67.06 -43.80 -14.23
CA ALA A 62 65.62 -43.64 -14.12
C ALA A 62 65.19 -43.16 -12.72
N PHE A 63 65.89 -43.63 -11.68
CA PHE A 63 65.64 -43.23 -10.31
C PHE A 63 66.06 -41.78 -10.07
N VAL A 64 67.29 -41.40 -10.46
CA VAL A 64 67.81 -40.03 -10.29
C VAL A 64 66.95 -39.00 -11.03
N GLN A 65 66.47 -39.33 -12.24
CA GLN A 65 65.57 -38.46 -13.00
C GLN A 65 64.22 -38.21 -12.30
N LYS A 66 63.65 -39.23 -11.66
CA LYS A 66 62.35 -39.13 -10.97
C LYS A 66 62.34 -39.93 -9.65
N PRO A 67 63.02 -39.43 -8.60
CA PRO A 67 63.19 -40.17 -7.34
C PRO A 67 61.86 -40.47 -6.66
N GLY A 68 61.72 -41.67 -6.09
CA GLY A 68 60.58 -41.99 -5.24
C GLY A 68 60.41 -43.47 -4.89
N MET A 69 59.83 -43.72 -3.70
CA MET A 69 59.65 -45.05 -3.11
C MET A 69 58.26 -45.69 -3.43
N SER A 70 57.49 -45.13 -4.36
CA SER A 70 56.21 -45.74 -4.74
C SER A 70 56.44 -47.00 -5.60
N ALA A 71 55.51 -47.97 -5.54
CA ALA A 71 55.60 -49.19 -6.35
C ALA A 71 55.75 -48.88 -7.84
N LYS A 72 55.03 -47.87 -8.31
CA LYS A 72 55.04 -47.41 -9.71
C LYS A 72 56.40 -46.85 -10.11
N ARG A 73 57.09 -46.14 -9.22
CA ARG A 73 58.42 -45.56 -9.48
C ARG A 73 59.49 -46.65 -9.58
N ILE A 74 59.55 -47.56 -8.61
CA ILE A 74 60.48 -48.69 -8.62
C ILE A 74 60.25 -49.57 -9.85
N ARG A 75 58.98 -49.87 -10.18
CA ARG A 75 58.65 -50.60 -11.42
C ARG A 75 59.08 -49.85 -12.67
N ALA A 76 59.01 -48.52 -12.69
CA ALA A 76 59.49 -47.72 -13.82
C ALA A 76 61.02 -47.83 -13.99
N CYS A 77 61.78 -47.83 -12.89
CA CYS A 77 63.23 -48.07 -12.91
C CYS A 77 63.55 -49.46 -13.51
N LEU A 78 62.89 -50.51 -13.00
CA LEU A 78 63.07 -51.87 -13.53
C LEU A 78 62.65 -52.00 -15.01
N LYS A 79 61.56 -51.34 -15.41
CA LYS A 79 61.13 -51.30 -16.82
C LYS A 79 62.12 -50.55 -17.72
N ARG A 80 62.76 -49.49 -17.21
CA ARG A 80 63.81 -48.78 -17.95
C ARG A 80 65.02 -49.68 -18.16
N ALA A 81 65.47 -50.38 -17.12
CA ALA A 81 66.53 -51.37 -17.21
C ALA A 81 66.18 -52.51 -18.19
N HIS A 82 64.97 -53.07 -18.09
CA HIS A 82 64.48 -54.09 -19.02
C HIS A 82 64.56 -53.64 -20.49
N ARG A 83 64.05 -52.44 -20.76
CA ARG A 83 64.04 -51.87 -22.12
C ARG A 83 65.45 -51.55 -22.61
N CYS A 84 66.32 -51.02 -21.75
CA CYS A 84 67.72 -50.74 -22.10
C CYS A 84 68.43 -52.01 -22.57
N LEU A 85 68.30 -53.12 -21.82
CA LEU A 85 68.88 -54.41 -22.22
C LEU A 85 68.26 -54.97 -23.49
N ALA A 86 66.94 -54.85 -23.67
CA ALA A 86 66.28 -55.29 -24.89
C ALA A 86 66.72 -54.50 -26.13
N GLU A 87 66.89 -53.18 -26.00
CA GLU A 87 67.35 -52.29 -27.08
C GLU A 87 68.81 -52.55 -27.45
N GLN A 88 69.66 -52.87 -26.47
CA GLN A 88 71.09 -53.12 -26.69
C GLN A 88 71.40 -54.58 -27.06
N SER A 89 70.40 -55.47 -27.04
CA SER A 89 70.51 -56.87 -27.49
C SER A 89 70.53 -56.98 -29.02
N VAL A 90 71.62 -56.53 -29.67
CA VAL A 90 71.70 -56.52 -31.15
C VAL A 90 72.12 -57.88 -31.72
N ARG A 91 73.25 -58.42 -31.28
CA ARG A 91 73.80 -59.71 -31.77
C ARG A 91 73.74 -60.83 -30.73
N ILE A 92 73.91 -60.46 -29.47
CA ILE A 92 73.84 -61.35 -28.31
C ILE A 92 72.71 -60.85 -27.44
N ARG A 93 71.86 -61.76 -26.99
CA ARG A 93 70.76 -61.41 -26.10
C ARG A 93 71.32 -61.12 -24.71
N LEU A 94 71.14 -59.89 -24.26
CA LEU A 94 71.51 -59.40 -22.94
C LEU A 94 70.43 -59.77 -21.91
N LYS A 95 70.85 -60.41 -20.82
CA LYS A 95 70.01 -60.97 -19.77
C LYS A 95 70.59 -60.61 -18.41
N ALA A 96 69.76 -60.04 -17.55
CA ALA A 96 70.16 -59.77 -16.15
C ALA A 96 69.04 -60.03 -15.16
N GLY A 97 69.43 -60.50 -13.98
CA GLY A 97 68.67 -60.38 -12.74
C GLY A 97 69.03 -59.07 -12.05
N ILE A 98 68.06 -58.39 -11.45
CA ILE A 98 68.29 -57.15 -10.71
C ILE A 98 67.40 -57.07 -9.46
N LEU A 99 67.94 -56.44 -8.43
CA LEU A 99 67.19 -55.92 -7.29
C LEU A 99 67.45 -54.43 -7.14
N VAL A 100 66.38 -53.63 -7.04
CA VAL A 100 66.44 -52.18 -6.79
C VAL A 100 65.75 -51.90 -5.47
N LEU A 101 66.51 -51.43 -4.48
CA LEU A 101 66.04 -51.03 -3.15
C LEU A 101 65.99 -49.51 -3.05
N VAL A 102 64.86 -48.96 -2.61
CA VAL A 102 64.68 -47.53 -2.35
C VAL A 102 64.22 -47.33 -0.91
N SER A 103 64.92 -46.46 -0.18
CA SER A 103 64.57 -46.04 1.17
C SER A 103 64.26 -44.55 1.21
N ASP A 104 63.26 -44.16 2.01
CA ASP A 104 62.96 -42.75 2.31
C ASP A 104 63.50 -42.32 3.68
N TYR A 105 64.47 -43.09 4.19
CA TYR A 105 65.09 -43.04 5.52
C TYR A 105 64.19 -43.45 6.69
N THR A 106 62.88 -43.61 6.47
CA THR A 106 61.94 -44.14 7.50
C THR A 106 61.53 -45.58 7.22
N ARG A 107 61.46 -45.90 5.92
CA ARG A 107 60.96 -47.13 5.36
C ARG A 107 61.77 -47.43 4.10
N PHE A 108 61.81 -48.69 3.72
CA PHE A 108 62.32 -49.10 2.43
C PHE A 108 61.27 -49.89 1.65
N ARG A 109 61.53 -49.98 0.35
CA ARG A 109 60.78 -50.80 -0.60
C ARG A 109 61.75 -51.26 -1.66
N TYR A 110 61.64 -52.50 -2.09
CA TYR A 110 62.50 -53.02 -3.15
C TYR A 110 61.66 -53.60 -4.28
N GLY A 111 62.25 -53.68 -5.46
CA GLY A 111 61.71 -54.40 -6.60
C GLY A 111 62.76 -55.38 -7.12
N VAL A 112 62.30 -56.55 -7.54
CA VAL A 112 63.13 -57.65 -7.99
C VAL A 112 62.65 -58.17 -9.35
N CYS A 113 63.60 -58.52 -10.20
CA CYS A 113 63.39 -59.26 -11.44
C CYS A 113 64.60 -60.16 -11.63
N GLY A 114 64.48 -61.46 -11.35
CA GLY A 114 65.58 -62.41 -11.48
C GLY A 114 65.93 -63.08 -10.16
N ASN A 115 67.20 -63.44 -9.97
CA ASN A 115 67.67 -64.25 -8.84
C ASN A 115 68.30 -63.47 -7.68
N VAL A 116 68.38 -62.14 -7.76
CA VAL A 116 69.03 -61.34 -6.72
C VAL A 116 68.11 -61.29 -5.49
N MET A 117 68.63 -61.74 -4.35
CA MET A 117 67.88 -61.86 -3.11
C MET A 117 68.23 -60.72 -2.15
N LEU A 118 67.28 -60.32 -1.31
CA LEU A 118 67.46 -59.36 -0.22
C LEU A 118 67.11 -60.03 1.11
N TYR A 119 68.03 -59.93 2.06
CA TYR A 119 67.83 -60.19 3.48
C TYR A 119 67.77 -58.87 4.25
N ALA A 120 66.86 -58.77 5.20
CA ALA A 120 66.81 -57.66 6.14
C ALA A 120 66.90 -58.21 7.56
N PHE A 121 67.90 -57.75 8.28
CA PHE A 121 68.21 -58.17 9.64
C PHE A 121 67.82 -57.08 10.64
N ARG A 122 67.38 -57.53 11.81
CA ARG A 122 67.06 -56.69 12.97
C ARG A 122 67.41 -57.44 14.24
N SER A 123 68.14 -56.78 15.13
CA SER A 123 68.64 -57.39 16.37
C SER A 123 69.44 -58.66 16.04
N ALA A 124 68.94 -59.85 16.36
CA ALA A 124 69.60 -61.14 16.14
C ALA A 124 68.88 -62.02 15.08
N GLY A 125 68.09 -61.45 14.17
CA GLY A 125 67.28 -62.26 13.25
C GLY A 125 66.97 -61.61 11.90
N ILE A 126 66.60 -62.45 10.93
CA ILE A 126 66.08 -62.02 9.62
C ILE A 126 64.57 -61.75 9.76
N TYR A 127 64.16 -60.49 9.73
CA TYR A 127 62.73 -60.13 9.79
C TYR A 127 62.08 -60.08 8.41
N HIS A 128 62.86 -59.97 7.34
CA HIS A 128 62.35 -59.97 5.98
C HIS A 128 63.35 -60.60 4.99
N GLN A 129 62.82 -61.43 4.09
CA GLN A 129 63.56 -62.06 3.00
C GLN A 129 62.76 -61.91 1.70
N SER A 130 63.39 -61.48 0.62
CA SER A 130 62.72 -61.38 -0.68
C SER A 130 62.54 -62.73 -1.35
N VAL A 131 61.52 -62.82 -2.20
CA VAL A 131 61.28 -63.97 -3.08
C VAL A 131 61.85 -63.64 -4.46
N THR A 132 62.73 -64.49 -4.98
CA THR A 132 63.34 -64.37 -6.30
C THR A 132 62.45 -65.01 -7.38
N HIS A 133 62.76 -64.81 -8.67
CA HIS A 133 62.04 -65.40 -9.79
C HIS A 133 62.78 -66.61 -10.39
N THR A 134 63.30 -67.49 -9.54
CA THR A 134 63.99 -68.72 -9.96
C THR A 134 63.02 -69.91 -10.01
N VAL A 135 63.40 -70.95 -10.74
CA VAL A 135 62.66 -72.23 -10.78
C VAL A 135 62.63 -72.84 -9.38
N TYR A 136 63.77 -72.81 -8.66
CA TYR A 136 63.84 -73.15 -7.24
C TYR A 136 62.73 -72.49 -6.41
N GLN A 137 62.57 -71.17 -6.53
CA GLN A 137 61.62 -70.42 -5.72
C GLN A 137 60.15 -70.72 -6.08
N ASN A 138 59.88 -71.01 -7.36
CA ASN A 138 58.55 -71.43 -7.82
C ASN A 138 58.20 -72.85 -7.37
N MET A 139 59.16 -73.78 -7.39
CA MET A 139 58.95 -75.19 -7.02
C MET A 139 58.88 -75.38 -5.49
N ALA A 140 59.78 -74.73 -4.75
CA ALA A 140 59.88 -74.90 -3.32
C ALA A 140 58.81 -74.12 -2.53
N GLY A 141 58.04 -73.22 -3.15
CA GLY A 141 56.89 -72.56 -2.53
C GLY A 141 57.22 -71.89 -1.19
N GLN A 142 56.54 -72.30 -0.10
CA GLN A 142 56.86 -71.82 1.26
C GLN A 142 58.12 -72.51 1.86
N ALA A 143 58.39 -73.76 1.49
CA ALA A 143 59.58 -74.52 1.93
C ALA A 143 60.91 -73.91 1.42
N ALA A 144 60.85 -73.11 0.35
CA ALA A 144 61.97 -72.28 -0.12
C ALA A 144 62.51 -71.33 0.97
N LYS A 145 61.66 -70.89 1.91
CA LYS A 145 62.06 -70.02 3.02
C LYS A 145 62.82 -70.77 4.13
N GLU A 146 62.67 -72.09 4.15
CA GLU A 146 63.28 -73.03 5.10
C GLU A 146 64.54 -73.71 4.51
N GLY A 147 64.86 -73.44 3.24
CA GLY A 147 66.10 -73.90 2.59
C GLY A 147 66.06 -75.35 2.07
N THR A 148 64.89 -75.98 2.00
CA THR A 148 64.70 -77.43 1.77
C THR A 148 64.29 -77.81 0.33
N GLY A 149 64.61 -76.98 -0.66
CA GLY A 149 64.31 -77.22 -2.09
C GLY A 149 65.47 -77.81 -2.93
N PRO A 150 65.24 -78.19 -4.21
CA PRO A 150 66.27 -78.73 -5.10
C PRO A 150 67.30 -77.66 -5.50
N LYS A 151 68.45 -77.63 -4.82
CA LYS A 151 69.49 -76.59 -4.97
C LYS A 151 70.03 -76.44 -6.40
N GLU A 152 69.92 -77.48 -7.23
CA GLU A 152 70.34 -77.48 -8.65
C GLU A 152 69.56 -76.46 -9.51
N GLU A 153 68.33 -76.12 -9.12
CA GLU A 153 67.44 -75.21 -9.88
C GLU A 153 67.54 -73.73 -9.45
N THR A 154 68.54 -73.39 -8.65
CA THR A 154 68.75 -72.03 -8.11
C THR A 154 69.22 -71.04 -9.16
N GLY A 155 70.09 -71.47 -10.07
CA GLY A 155 70.57 -70.66 -11.22
C GLY A 155 69.54 -70.48 -12.34
N ASN A 156 68.49 -71.31 -12.40
CA ASN A 156 67.48 -71.24 -13.47
C ASN A 156 66.43 -70.16 -13.19
N VAL A 157 66.42 -69.09 -13.99
CA VAL A 157 65.54 -67.93 -13.82
C VAL A 157 64.31 -67.98 -14.72
N VAL A 158 63.12 -67.88 -14.12
CA VAL A 158 61.82 -67.85 -14.83
C VAL A 158 61.53 -66.46 -15.42
N HIS A 159 61.95 -65.40 -14.74
CA HIS A 159 61.78 -64.01 -15.21
C HIS A 159 63.04 -63.17 -15.02
N TYR A 160 63.57 -62.63 -16.12
CA TYR A 160 64.79 -61.81 -16.18
C TYR A 160 64.61 -60.58 -17.08
N LEU A 161 65.47 -59.57 -16.92
CA LEU A 161 65.53 -58.38 -17.78
C LEU A 161 66.14 -58.71 -19.16
N GLY A 162 65.69 -58.06 -20.24
CA GLY A 162 65.94 -58.53 -21.63
C GLY A 162 65.15 -59.80 -22.02
N GLY A 163 64.39 -60.35 -21.06
CA GLY A 163 63.53 -61.52 -21.15
C GLY A 163 62.04 -61.21 -21.12
N SER A 164 61.32 -61.87 -20.21
CA SER A 164 59.91 -61.59 -19.92
C SER A 164 59.69 -60.27 -19.18
N GLY A 165 60.72 -59.74 -18.50
CA GLY A 165 60.67 -58.43 -17.81
C GLY A 165 59.62 -58.33 -16.70
N ARG A 166 59.09 -59.46 -16.20
CA ARG A 166 58.11 -59.45 -15.10
C ARG A 166 58.81 -59.11 -13.78
N THR A 167 58.32 -58.07 -13.12
CA THR A 167 58.91 -57.49 -11.90
C THR A 167 57.98 -57.67 -10.71
N ALA A 168 58.52 -58.06 -9.55
CA ALA A 168 57.81 -57.99 -8.27
C ALA A 168 58.28 -56.74 -7.50
N VAL A 169 57.38 -56.10 -6.75
CA VAL A 169 57.72 -54.96 -5.90
C VAL A 169 57.10 -55.15 -4.53
N SER A 170 57.92 -55.09 -3.48
CA SER A 170 57.52 -55.36 -2.10
C SER A 170 56.49 -54.36 -1.56
N GLY A 171 55.93 -54.60 -0.38
CA GLY A 171 55.28 -53.57 0.43
C GLY A 171 56.28 -52.53 0.96
N ARG A 172 55.81 -51.52 1.71
CA ARG A 172 56.72 -50.61 2.44
C ARG A 172 57.07 -51.25 3.77
N LEU A 173 58.35 -51.51 4.00
CA LEU A 173 58.87 -52.06 5.25
C LEU A 173 59.48 -50.95 6.11
N ARG A 174 59.29 -51.00 7.42
CA ARG A 174 59.77 -49.96 8.35
C ARG A 174 61.21 -50.22 8.75
N LEU A 175 62.02 -49.17 8.71
CA LEU A 175 63.39 -49.20 9.22
C LEU A 175 63.44 -48.75 10.67
N GLU A 176 64.31 -49.41 11.42
CA GLU A 176 64.68 -49.08 12.79
C GLU A 176 66.20 -48.85 12.89
N ASP A 177 66.62 -48.26 14.00
CA ASP A 177 68.02 -48.00 14.28
C ASP A 177 68.72 -49.37 14.50
N GLY A 178 69.80 -49.64 13.77
CA GLY A 178 70.55 -50.90 13.78
C GLY A 178 70.12 -51.94 12.73
N ASP A 179 69.13 -51.65 11.86
CA ASP A 179 68.74 -52.59 10.80
C ASP A 179 69.86 -52.74 9.74
N VAL A 180 70.12 -53.97 9.26
CA VAL A 180 71.05 -54.24 8.14
C VAL A 180 70.29 -54.82 6.96
N LEU A 181 70.48 -54.24 5.77
CA LEU A 181 69.86 -54.70 4.52
C LEU A 181 70.94 -55.27 3.60
N LEU A 182 70.89 -56.57 3.33
CA LEU A 182 71.89 -57.29 2.52
C LEU A 182 71.26 -57.80 1.23
N ALA A 183 71.73 -57.32 0.09
CA ALA A 183 71.39 -57.82 -1.23
C ALA A 183 72.51 -58.75 -1.76
N VAL A 184 72.14 -59.95 -2.20
CA VAL A 184 73.07 -60.99 -2.63
C VAL A 184 72.66 -61.59 -3.98
N THR A 185 73.63 -61.84 -4.85
CA THR A 185 73.42 -62.56 -6.12
C THR A 185 73.40 -64.08 -5.92
N GLU A 186 72.95 -64.83 -6.92
CA GLU A 186 72.73 -66.28 -6.74
C GLU A 186 73.99 -67.08 -6.50
N GLY A 187 75.10 -66.73 -7.13
CA GLY A 187 76.39 -67.38 -6.88
C GLY A 187 76.80 -67.42 -5.40
N PHE A 188 76.23 -66.56 -4.55
CA PHE A 188 76.39 -66.62 -3.10
C PHE A 188 75.31 -67.47 -2.41
N TRP A 189 74.03 -67.10 -2.55
CA TRP A 189 72.96 -67.69 -1.73
C TRP A 189 72.60 -69.12 -2.13
N SER A 190 73.03 -69.61 -3.30
CA SER A 190 72.89 -71.03 -3.65
C SER A 190 73.91 -71.92 -2.92
N ARG A 191 75.08 -71.36 -2.54
CA ARG A 191 76.15 -72.09 -1.85
C ARG A 191 75.98 -72.07 -0.34
N ILE A 192 75.68 -70.90 0.22
CA ILE A 192 75.63 -70.68 1.67
C ILE A 192 74.21 -70.83 2.19
N ASN A 193 74.05 -71.57 3.28
CA ASN A 193 72.76 -71.75 3.91
C ASN A 193 72.37 -70.52 4.74
N LYS A 194 71.07 -70.28 4.87
CA LYS A 194 70.51 -69.20 5.69
C LYS A 194 71.00 -69.23 7.15
N VAL A 195 71.23 -70.42 7.70
CA VAL A 195 71.74 -70.57 9.08
C VAL A 195 73.17 -70.03 9.20
N GLU A 196 74.02 -70.27 8.22
CA GLU A 196 75.41 -69.77 8.19
C GLU A 196 75.44 -68.25 8.02
N VAL A 197 74.54 -67.69 7.18
CA VAL A 197 74.38 -66.24 7.06
C VAL A 197 73.93 -65.62 8.38
N LEU A 198 73.06 -66.30 9.13
CA LEU A 198 72.57 -65.81 10.42
C LEU A 198 73.66 -65.88 11.50
N ASP A 199 74.43 -66.96 11.54
CA ASP A 199 75.56 -67.15 12.46
C ASP A 199 76.63 -66.05 12.26
N ALA A 200 77.01 -65.78 11.01
CA ALA A 200 77.92 -64.68 10.68
C ALA A 200 77.35 -63.29 11.05
N TYR A 201 76.02 -63.15 11.05
CA TYR A 201 75.36 -61.91 11.45
C TYR A 201 75.31 -61.75 12.98
N GLU A 202 75.23 -62.83 13.77
CA GLU A 202 75.27 -62.74 15.24
C GLU A 202 76.63 -62.26 15.77
N SER A 203 77.72 -62.55 15.06
CA SER A 203 79.08 -62.10 15.39
C SER A 203 79.44 -60.70 14.89
N ILE A 204 78.48 -59.95 14.34
CA ILE A 204 78.75 -58.65 13.69
C ILE A 204 79.23 -57.57 14.67
N GLN A 205 80.39 -56.97 14.41
CA GLN A 205 80.79 -55.70 15.05
C GLN A 205 80.69 -54.53 14.07
N SER A 206 80.91 -54.79 12.77
CA SER A 206 80.73 -53.83 11.67
C SER A 206 80.18 -54.51 10.41
N VAL A 207 79.53 -53.74 9.53
CA VAL A 207 79.02 -54.28 8.25
C VAL A 207 80.16 -54.63 7.29
N GLU A 208 81.33 -53.99 7.40
CA GLU A 208 82.53 -54.40 6.67
C GLU A 208 83.00 -55.81 7.08
N GLU A 209 83.13 -56.07 8.38
CA GLU A 209 83.54 -57.39 8.89
C GLU A 209 82.52 -58.47 8.52
N PHE A 210 81.22 -58.18 8.67
CA PHE A 210 80.17 -59.12 8.27
C PHE A 210 80.28 -59.53 6.80
N LEU A 211 80.50 -58.57 5.89
CA LEU A 211 80.70 -58.91 4.49
C LEU A 211 81.99 -59.70 4.25
N GLY A 212 83.06 -59.43 5.00
CA GLY A 212 84.30 -60.20 4.97
C GLY A 212 84.12 -61.64 5.44
N ASP A 213 83.40 -61.86 6.53
CA ASP A 213 83.09 -63.20 7.06
C ASP A 213 82.24 -64.00 6.05
N LEU A 214 81.24 -63.35 5.44
CA LEU A 214 80.44 -63.96 4.38
C LEU A 214 81.28 -64.30 3.13
N GLN A 215 82.22 -63.43 2.75
CA GLN A 215 83.15 -63.67 1.65
C GLN A 215 84.05 -64.89 1.96
N GLU A 216 84.57 -65.00 3.19
CA GLU A 216 85.38 -66.15 3.59
C GLU A 216 84.57 -67.45 3.58
N LEU A 217 83.33 -67.43 4.11
CA LEU A 217 82.41 -68.58 4.04
C LEU A 217 82.15 -69.02 2.59
N TYR A 218 82.02 -68.06 1.68
CA TYR A 218 81.82 -68.33 0.25
C TYR A 218 83.04 -68.99 -0.40
N LEU A 219 84.25 -68.60 0.02
CA LEU A 219 85.52 -69.17 -0.46
C LEU A 219 85.85 -70.55 0.15
N ARG A 220 85.36 -70.86 1.36
CA ARG A 220 85.61 -72.14 2.04
C ARG A 220 84.88 -73.35 1.43
N GLY A 221 83.87 -73.14 0.59
CA GLY A 221 83.11 -74.22 -0.08
C GLY A 221 83.94 -75.02 -1.10
N SER A 222 83.32 -76.03 -1.74
CA SER A 222 83.98 -76.87 -2.77
C SER A 222 84.71 -76.02 -3.82
N THR A 223 85.95 -76.40 -4.17
CA THR A 223 86.81 -75.65 -5.10
C THR A 223 86.45 -75.87 -6.57
N GLU A 224 85.55 -76.81 -6.87
CA GLU A 224 85.04 -77.02 -8.23
C GLU A 224 84.00 -75.94 -8.57
N GLY A 225 84.37 -75.03 -9.49
CA GLY A 225 83.46 -74.06 -10.10
C GLY A 225 82.86 -73.03 -9.14
N ILE A 226 83.67 -72.08 -8.65
CA ILE A 226 83.19 -70.95 -7.86
C ILE A 226 82.53 -69.90 -8.80
N PRO A 227 81.21 -69.67 -8.74
CA PRO A 227 80.50 -68.71 -9.61
C PRO A 227 80.73 -67.28 -9.15
N CYS A 228 80.70 -66.28 -10.03
CA CYS A 228 80.82 -64.88 -9.61
C CYS A 228 79.70 -64.49 -8.64
N CYS A 229 79.98 -63.61 -7.68
CA CYS A 229 78.99 -63.13 -6.74
C CYS A 229 79.15 -61.65 -6.38
N CYS A 230 78.06 -61.03 -5.96
CA CYS A 230 78.08 -59.70 -5.36
C CYS A 230 77.20 -59.66 -4.12
N LEU A 231 77.75 -59.10 -3.05
CA LEU A 231 77.11 -58.84 -1.78
C LEU A 231 77.12 -57.32 -1.57
N ALA A 232 75.96 -56.73 -1.30
CA ALA A 232 75.85 -55.32 -0.97
C ALA A 232 75.00 -55.14 0.27
N ALA A 233 75.59 -54.54 1.30
CA ALA A 233 74.97 -54.31 2.59
C ALA A 233 74.78 -52.82 2.89
N VAL A 234 73.71 -52.52 3.60
CA VAL A 234 73.41 -51.17 4.12
C VAL A 234 73.07 -51.26 5.60
N GLU A 235 73.93 -50.68 6.45
CA GLU A 235 73.69 -50.50 7.88
C GLU A 235 72.87 -49.23 8.11
N VAL A 236 71.78 -49.33 8.87
CA VAL A 236 70.95 -48.18 9.27
C VAL A 236 71.29 -47.77 10.69
N LYS A 237 72.40 -47.03 10.89
CA LYS A 237 72.78 -46.50 12.23
C LYS A 237 71.72 -45.60 12.85
N LYS A 238 71.04 -44.82 12.01
CA LYS A 238 69.95 -43.93 12.44
C LYS A 238 68.87 -43.83 11.37
N ALA A 239 67.67 -44.29 11.69
CA ALA A 239 66.48 -44.12 10.86
C ALA A 239 65.79 -42.78 11.15
N TYR A 240 65.22 -42.15 10.11
CA TYR A 240 64.45 -40.92 10.26
C TYR A 240 63.10 -41.22 10.93
N LYS A 241 62.78 -40.51 12.02
CA LYS A 241 61.50 -40.65 12.75
C LYS A 241 60.62 -39.43 12.47
N GLU A 242 59.47 -39.64 11.80
CA GLU A 242 58.53 -38.54 11.48
C GLU A 242 57.68 -38.15 12.71
N ASN A 243 57.72 -36.88 13.13
CA ASN A 243 56.91 -36.33 14.23
C ASN A 243 55.42 -36.20 13.85
N ARG A 244 54.68 -37.33 13.85
CA ARG A 244 53.26 -37.39 13.48
C ARG A 244 52.31 -36.91 14.58
N ALA A 245 52.78 -36.83 15.83
CA ALA A 245 51.98 -36.44 17.00
C ALA A 245 51.51 -34.98 16.96
N LEU A 246 52.38 -34.05 16.52
CA LEU A 246 52.04 -32.63 16.44
C LEU A 246 50.97 -32.34 15.38
N LYS A 247 51.05 -32.99 14.21
CA LYS A 247 50.06 -32.84 13.12
C LYS A 247 48.66 -33.31 13.55
N LYS A 248 48.56 -34.41 14.32
CA LYS A 248 47.27 -34.91 14.83
C LYS A 248 46.67 -33.98 15.88
N LYS A 249 47.49 -33.42 16.77
CA LYS A 249 47.04 -32.44 17.78
C LYS A 249 46.52 -31.16 17.11
N ILE A 250 47.24 -30.60 16.14
CA ILE A 250 46.77 -29.40 15.44
C ILE A 250 45.43 -29.66 14.73
N LEU A 251 45.29 -30.81 14.07
CA LEU A 251 44.05 -31.18 13.39
C LEU A 251 42.85 -31.29 14.33
N THR A 252 43.01 -31.91 15.51
CA THR A 252 41.93 -32.00 16.50
C THR A 252 41.55 -30.63 17.07
N TRP A 253 42.53 -29.76 17.35
CA TRP A 253 42.25 -28.40 17.83
C TRP A 253 41.54 -27.55 16.76
N CYS A 254 41.94 -27.66 15.48
CA CYS A 254 41.25 -27.01 14.37
C CYS A 254 39.80 -27.49 14.22
N LEU A 255 39.54 -28.80 14.40
CA LEU A 255 38.19 -29.36 14.31
C LEU A 255 37.27 -28.89 15.43
N ILE A 256 37.80 -28.77 16.66
CA ILE A 256 37.05 -28.21 17.80
C ILE A 256 36.71 -26.73 17.54
N LEU A 257 37.69 -25.95 17.08
CA LEU A 257 37.47 -24.53 16.77
C LEU A 257 36.42 -24.35 15.66
N PHE A 258 36.46 -25.22 14.64
CA PHE A 258 35.48 -25.23 13.55
C PHE A 258 34.06 -25.53 14.05
N LEU A 259 33.89 -26.53 14.93
CA LEU A 259 32.58 -26.85 15.51
C LEU A 259 32.01 -25.71 16.35
N ILE A 260 32.86 -25.01 17.12
CA ILE A 260 32.44 -23.84 17.89
C ILE A 260 31.97 -22.72 16.96
N LEU A 261 32.73 -22.41 15.90
CA LEU A 261 32.35 -21.43 14.89
C LEU A 261 31.02 -21.80 14.20
N LEU A 262 30.82 -23.07 13.89
CA LEU A 262 29.59 -23.56 13.27
C LEU A 262 28.38 -23.36 14.21
N ALA A 263 28.51 -23.72 15.50
CA ALA A 263 27.47 -23.50 16.49
C ALA A 263 27.12 -22.00 16.67
N VAL A 264 28.13 -21.12 16.77
CA VAL A 264 27.93 -19.67 16.86
C VAL A 264 27.22 -19.13 15.61
N SER A 265 27.60 -19.60 14.42
CA SER A 265 26.95 -19.20 13.16
C SER A 265 25.47 -19.62 13.11
N LEU A 266 25.14 -20.81 13.65
CA LEU A 266 23.79 -21.33 13.68
C LEU A 266 22.91 -20.49 14.62
N ILE A 267 23.42 -20.16 15.81
CA ILE A 267 22.74 -19.30 16.78
C ILE A 267 22.52 -17.91 16.19
N ALA A 268 23.54 -17.32 15.56
CA ALA A 268 23.42 -16.03 14.89
C ALA A 268 22.35 -16.05 13.77
N ALA A 269 22.30 -17.13 12.97
CA ALA A 269 21.30 -17.30 11.92
C ALA A 269 19.87 -17.40 12.46
N VAL A 270 19.66 -18.10 13.60
CA VAL A 270 18.35 -18.19 14.26
C VAL A 270 17.92 -16.83 14.80
N VAL A 271 18.80 -16.13 15.54
CA VAL A 271 18.52 -14.78 16.06
C VAL A 271 18.20 -13.82 14.92
N PHE A 272 18.95 -13.89 13.83
CA PHE A 272 18.71 -13.07 12.65
C PHE A 272 17.37 -13.38 11.98
N ARG A 273 16.98 -14.65 11.88
CA ARG A 273 15.65 -15.04 11.38
C ARG A 273 14.52 -14.53 12.26
N VAL A 274 14.63 -14.67 13.58
CA VAL A 274 13.61 -14.20 14.53
C VAL A 274 13.48 -12.68 14.45
N ARG A 275 14.61 -11.95 14.44
CA ARG A 275 14.59 -10.50 14.23
C ARG A 275 13.95 -10.11 12.90
N ARG A 276 14.30 -10.80 11.80
CA ARG A 276 13.66 -10.54 10.50
C ARG A 276 12.16 -10.81 10.51
N ARG A 277 11.68 -11.87 11.16
CA ARG A 277 10.24 -12.15 11.30
C ARG A 277 9.53 -11.03 12.05
N LYS A 278 10.02 -10.66 13.24
CA LYS A 278 9.44 -9.55 14.02
C LYS A 278 9.41 -8.24 13.26
N GLN A 279 10.45 -7.96 12.44
CA GLN A 279 10.49 -6.75 11.64
C GLN A 279 9.50 -6.77 10.47
N ARG A 280 9.25 -7.94 9.87
CA ARG A 280 8.19 -8.10 8.86
C ARG A 280 6.81 -7.92 9.47
N GLU A 281 6.56 -8.53 10.63
CA GLU A 281 5.28 -8.35 11.35
C GLU A 281 5.00 -6.87 11.62
N VAL A 282 5.99 -6.09 12.07
CA VAL A 282 5.84 -4.64 12.26
C VAL A 282 5.60 -3.90 10.93
N GLN A 283 6.27 -4.29 9.85
CA GLN A 283 6.03 -3.66 8.54
C GLN A 283 4.65 -3.97 8.00
N ASP A 284 4.18 -5.21 8.15
CA ASP A 284 2.86 -5.65 7.73
C ASP A 284 1.76 -4.93 8.54
N THR A 285 1.93 -4.78 9.87
CA THR A 285 0.95 -4.03 10.68
C THR A 285 0.90 -2.55 10.30
N VAL A 286 2.05 -1.90 10.06
CA VAL A 286 2.10 -0.52 9.57
C VAL A 286 1.40 -0.39 8.22
N ALA A 287 1.66 -1.33 7.29
CA ALA A 287 1.04 -1.32 5.97
C ALA A 287 -0.49 -1.49 6.03
N VAL A 288 -1.00 -2.37 6.92
CA VAL A 288 -2.44 -2.53 7.13
C VAL A 288 -3.10 -1.25 7.63
N TYR A 289 -2.50 -0.58 8.62
CA TYR A 289 -3.02 0.69 9.12
C TYR A 289 -2.95 1.80 8.07
N GLU A 290 -1.87 1.84 7.29
CA GLU A 290 -1.70 2.80 6.21
C GLU A 290 -2.73 2.59 5.09
N GLU A 291 -2.94 1.36 4.63
CA GLU A 291 -3.93 1.02 3.59
C GLU A 291 -5.36 1.31 4.07
N THR A 292 -5.67 1.02 5.34
CA THR A 292 -6.96 1.36 5.94
C THR A 292 -7.15 2.88 6.02
N GLY A 293 -6.09 3.63 6.35
CA GLY A 293 -6.09 5.09 6.31
C GLY A 293 -6.29 5.65 4.90
N ASP A 294 -5.63 5.07 3.90
CA ASP A 294 -5.76 5.46 2.48
C ASP A 294 -7.21 5.21 1.98
N GLN A 295 -7.84 4.12 2.40
CA GLN A 295 -9.26 3.84 2.13
C GLN A 295 -10.17 4.89 2.78
N TYR A 296 -9.98 5.20 4.06
CA TYR A 296 -10.75 6.23 4.73
C TYR A 296 -10.56 7.63 4.12
N MET A 297 -9.36 7.94 3.60
CA MET A 297 -9.15 9.16 2.82
C MET A 297 -10.01 9.18 1.56
N ALA A 298 -10.05 8.07 0.80
CA ALA A 298 -10.86 7.96 -0.40
C ALA A 298 -12.38 8.13 -0.11
N ASP A 299 -12.82 7.63 1.05
CA ASP A 299 -14.19 7.77 1.54
C ASP A 299 -14.48 9.13 2.22
N LEU A 300 -13.53 10.08 2.18
CA LEU A 300 -13.60 11.40 2.83
C LEU A 300 -13.79 11.37 4.36
N SER A 301 -13.52 10.23 4.99
CA SER A 301 -13.59 10.04 6.44
C SER A 301 -12.30 10.51 7.12
N CYS A 302 -12.04 11.81 7.04
CA CYS A 302 -10.75 12.43 7.42
C CYS A 302 -10.33 12.16 8.86
N THR A 303 -11.28 12.14 9.80
CA THR A 303 -11.01 11.87 11.22
C THR A 303 -10.55 10.44 11.48
N LEU A 304 -11.18 9.47 10.80
CA LEU A 304 -10.80 8.05 10.89
C LEU A 304 -9.46 7.80 10.18
N ALA A 305 -9.28 8.39 9.00
CA ALA A 305 -8.01 8.33 8.27
C ALA A 305 -6.83 8.81 9.13
N LYS A 306 -6.98 9.98 9.77
CA LYS A 306 -5.98 10.51 10.70
C LYS A 306 -5.64 9.53 11.82
N GLN A 307 -6.64 8.94 12.46
CA GLN A 307 -6.43 7.98 13.55
C GLN A 307 -5.67 6.74 13.08
N GLU A 308 -5.98 6.21 11.91
CA GLU A 308 -5.26 5.05 11.35
C GLU A 308 -3.81 5.40 10.98
N TYR A 309 -3.56 6.57 10.39
CA TYR A 309 -2.19 7.02 10.16
C TYR A 309 -1.40 7.27 11.45
N GLU A 310 -2.04 7.77 12.51
CA GLU A 310 -1.40 7.91 13.82
C GLU A 310 -1.03 6.55 14.43
N LYS A 311 -1.90 5.53 14.31
CA LYS A 311 -1.59 4.15 14.70
C LYS A 311 -0.43 3.59 13.89
N ALA A 312 -0.44 3.78 12.57
CA ALA A 312 0.67 3.42 11.69
C ALA A 312 1.97 4.10 12.13
N ALA A 313 1.93 5.39 12.49
CA ALA A 313 3.09 6.15 12.93
C ALA A 313 3.65 5.61 14.26
N GLN A 314 2.79 5.22 15.21
CA GLN A 314 3.21 4.60 16.47
C GLN A 314 3.88 3.24 16.26
N GLU A 315 3.31 2.38 15.41
CA GLU A 315 3.88 1.08 15.08
C GLU A 315 5.20 1.21 14.30
N SER A 316 5.31 2.21 13.42
CA SER A 316 6.52 2.46 12.62
C SER A 316 7.76 2.71 13.50
N LYS A 317 7.58 3.21 14.73
CA LYS A 317 8.70 3.43 15.70
C LYS A 317 9.42 2.14 16.07
N LYS A 318 8.78 0.97 15.90
CA LYS A 318 9.35 -0.37 16.18
C LYS A 318 10.23 -0.89 15.02
N ILE A 319 10.31 -0.17 13.90
CA ILE A 319 11.20 -0.48 12.78
C ILE A 319 12.65 -0.24 13.23
N SER A 320 13.49 -1.26 13.08
CA SER A 320 14.88 -1.27 13.60
C SER A 320 15.86 -0.41 12.81
N LYS A 321 15.62 -0.24 11.51
CA LYS A 321 16.50 0.56 10.65
C LYS A 321 16.10 2.02 10.75
N ASN A 322 16.98 2.82 11.32
CA ASN A 322 16.75 4.26 11.52
C ASN A 322 16.39 5.00 10.22
N GLY A 323 16.99 4.64 9.07
CA GLY A 323 16.70 5.29 7.79
C GLY A 323 15.30 4.98 7.25
N GLU A 324 14.91 3.70 7.24
CA GLU A 324 13.56 3.27 6.82
C GLU A 324 12.48 3.81 7.77
N ARG A 325 12.76 3.80 9.09
CA ARG A 325 11.86 4.39 10.09
C ARG A 325 11.63 5.88 9.85
N LEU A 326 12.69 6.65 9.64
CA LEU A 326 12.58 8.10 9.44
C LEU A 326 11.84 8.43 8.14
N ALA A 327 12.05 7.66 7.08
CA ALA A 327 11.32 7.83 5.83
C ALA A 327 9.81 7.57 6.01
N LYS A 328 9.45 6.46 6.68
CA LYS A 328 8.04 6.13 6.96
C LYS A 328 7.38 7.12 7.92
N GLU A 329 8.09 7.61 8.93
CA GLU A 329 7.58 8.61 9.86
C GLU A 329 7.27 9.93 9.14
N LYS A 330 8.15 10.36 8.22
CA LYS A 330 7.90 11.54 7.38
C LYS A 330 6.68 11.34 6.49
N GLU A 331 6.62 10.24 5.75
CA GLU A 331 5.50 9.90 4.88
C GLU A 331 4.15 9.89 5.63
N LEU A 332 4.08 9.21 6.77
CA LEU A 332 2.87 9.16 7.59
C LEU A 332 2.51 10.54 8.17
N SER A 333 3.50 11.33 8.58
CA SER A 333 3.25 12.70 9.04
C SER A 333 2.67 13.60 7.94
N GLU A 334 3.11 13.41 6.70
CA GLU A 334 2.55 14.13 5.55
C GLU A 334 1.13 13.66 5.24
N LYS A 335 0.85 12.35 5.27
CA LYS A 335 -0.51 11.81 5.12
C LYS A 335 -1.47 12.31 6.21
N ILE A 336 -1.02 12.40 7.46
CA ILE A 336 -1.79 13.03 8.56
C ILE A 336 -2.09 14.48 8.22
N GLY A 337 -1.07 15.26 7.82
CA GLY A 337 -1.28 16.65 7.41
C GLY A 337 -2.27 16.80 6.26
N ILE A 338 -2.21 15.91 5.25
CA ILE A 338 -3.17 15.87 4.14
C ILE A 338 -4.60 15.64 4.66
N SER A 339 -4.78 14.70 5.60
CA SER A 339 -6.10 14.44 6.20
C SER A 339 -6.65 15.63 6.99
N GLU A 340 -5.80 16.41 7.66
CA GLU A 340 -6.18 17.62 8.39
C GLU A 340 -6.60 18.74 7.44
N MET A 341 -5.80 19.02 6.41
CA MET A 341 -6.14 20.03 5.40
C MET A 341 -7.41 19.66 4.63
N LEU A 342 -7.64 18.37 4.38
CA LEU A 342 -8.87 17.91 3.75
C LEU A 342 -10.08 18.15 4.65
N LYS A 343 -9.93 17.87 5.95
CA LYS A 343 -10.98 18.19 6.93
C LYS A 343 -11.26 19.68 6.99
N GLU A 344 -10.23 20.53 7.03
CA GLU A 344 -10.41 21.99 7.00
C GLU A 344 -11.15 22.46 5.73
N ALA A 345 -10.86 21.84 4.58
CA ALA A 345 -11.55 22.14 3.33
C ALA A 345 -13.02 21.69 3.35
N ASP A 346 -13.32 20.51 3.90
CA ASP A 346 -14.69 20.01 4.09
C ASP A 346 -15.48 20.85 5.12
N ASP A 347 -14.84 21.25 6.22
CA ASP A 347 -15.42 22.14 7.23
C ASP A 347 -15.73 23.52 6.61
N ALA A 348 -14.82 24.05 5.78
CA ALA A 348 -15.06 25.29 5.02
C ALA A 348 -16.19 25.15 4.00
N TYR A 349 -16.33 23.99 3.36
CA TYR A 349 -17.46 23.69 2.46
C TYR A 349 -18.78 23.66 3.24
N GLY A 350 -18.82 22.97 4.38
CA GLY A 350 -19.99 22.94 5.27
C GLY A 350 -20.35 24.31 5.85
N ALA A 351 -19.36 25.16 6.09
CA ALA A 351 -19.53 26.56 6.49
C ALA A 351 -19.89 27.50 5.32
N ARG A 352 -20.21 26.95 4.13
CA ARG A 352 -20.57 27.71 2.90
C ARG A 352 -19.49 28.67 2.41
N SER A 353 -18.25 28.51 2.87
CA SER A 353 -17.10 29.30 2.43
C SER A 353 -16.47 28.66 1.18
N TYR A 354 -17.24 28.57 0.09
CA TYR A 354 -16.90 27.77 -1.09
C TYR A 354 -15.57 28.17 -1.76
N ALA A 355 -15.21 29.45 -1.75
CA ALA A 355 -13.93 29.92 -2.27
C ALA A 355 -12.75 29.34 -1.47
N GLN A 356 -12.84 29.36 -0.14
CA GLN A 356 -11.83 28.79 0.75
C GLN A 356 -11.78 27.27 0.64
N ALA A 357 -12.94 26.61 0.59
CA ALA A 357 -13.04 25.17 0.39
C ALA A 357 -12.35 24.73 -0.91
N ARG A 358 -12.64 25.41 -2.02
CA ARG A 358 -12.04 25.12 -3.34
C ARG A 358 -10.52 25.30 -3.34
N GLU A 359 -10.01 26.34 -2.69
CA GLU A 359 -8.56 26.55 -2.55
C GLU A 359 -7.93 25.48 -1.65
N GLY A 360 -8.61 25.11 -0.56
CA GLY A 360 -8.23 24.01 0.34
C GLY A 360 -8.11 22.69 -0.42
N TYR A 361 -9.15 22.28 -1.14
CA TYR A 361 -9.13 21.07 -1.96
C TYR A 361 -8.01 21.09 -3.02
N LYS A 362 -7.74 22.25 -3.63
CA LYS A 362 -6.61 22.40 -4.58
C LYS A 362 -5.27 22.15 -3.91
N LYS A 363 -5.05 22.67 -2.70
CA LYS A 363 -3.81 22.45 -1.92
C LYS A 363 -3.65 20.98 -1.54
N VAL A 364 -4.74 20.34 -1.10
CA VAL A 364 -4.76 18.90 -0.78
C VAL A 364 -4.44 18.08 -2.03
N LEU A 365 -5.03 18.41 -3.18
CA LEU A 365 -4.80 17.72 -4.45
C LEU A 365 -3.33 17.76 -4.87
N GLU A 366 -2.67 18.91 -4.80
CA GLU A 366 -1.25 19.05 -5.17
C GLU A 366 -0.33 18.21 -4.27
N ARG A 367 -0.65 18.08 -2.98
CA ARG A 367 0.13 17.23 -2.06
C ARG A 367 -0.21 15.75 -2.24
N ALA A 368 -1.48 15.40 -2.44
CA ALA A 368 -1.93 14.02 -2.65
C ALA A 368 -1.32 13.40 -3.93
N LYS A 369 -1.08 14.21 -4.99
CA LYS A 369 -0.41 13.75 -6.23
C LYS A 369 1.00 13.17 -6.02
N GLN A 370 1.67 13.54 -4.92
CA GLN A 370 3.00 13.03 -4.61
C GLN A 370 2.97 11.56 -4.14
N TYR A 371 1.78 11.08 -3.76
CA TYR A 371 1.54 9.76 -3.21
C TYR A 371 0.66 8.94 -4.17
N LYS A 372 1.20 7.84 -4.69
CA LYS A 372 0.50 7.03 -5.70
C LYS A 372 -0.72 6.32 -5.10
N GLU A 373 -0.62 5.97 -3.83
CA GLU A 373 -1.63 5.30 -3.01
C GLU A 373 -2.89 6.16 -2.86
N LEU A 374 -2.74 7.49 -2.85
CA LEU A 374 -3.84 8.47 -2.78
C LEU A 374 -4.41 8.85 -4.15
N SER A 375 -4.11 8.08 -5.21
CA SER A 375 -4.63 8.36 -6.56
C SER A 375 -6.16 8.34 -6.64
N SER A 376 -6.83 7.46 -5.89
CA SER A 376 -8.31 7.40 -5.79
C SER A 376 -8.91 8.71 -5.26
N LEU A 377 -8.24 9.36 -4.31
CA LEU A 377 -8.66 10.62 -3.72
C LEU A 377 -8.67 11.77 -4.75
N THR A 378 -7.75 11.76 -5.72
CA THR A 378 -7.63 12.85 -6.70
C THR A 378 -8.92 13.08 -7.49
N GLY A 379 -9.57 12.02 -7.97
CA GLY A 379 -10.85 12.12 -8.69
C GLY A 379 -12.04 12.51 -7.81
N VAL A 380 -11.96 12.25 -6.49
CA VAL A 380 -12.96 12.71 -5.52
C VAL A 380 -12.76 14.21 -5.25
N LEU A 381 -11.53 14.67 -5.07
CA LEU A 381 -11.19 16.08 -4.87
C LEU A 381 -11.57 16.94 -6.07
N GLU A 382 -11.34 16.48 -7.30
CA GLU A 382 -11.77 17.21 -8.50
C GLU A 382 -13.29 17.39 -8.57
N ARG A 383 -14.06 16.37 -8.16
CA ARG A 383 -15.52 16.46 -8.04
C ARG A 383 -15.93 17.44 -6.95
N ARG A 384 -15.30 17.39 -5.78
CA ARG A 384 -15.52 18.37 -4.69
C ARG A 384 -15.21 19.80 -5.10
N MET A 385 -14.13 20.02 -5.84
CA MET A 385 -13.79 21.35 -6.38
C MET A 385 -14.84 21.86 -7.37
N LYS A 386 -15.41 20.99 -8.21
CA LYS A 386 -16.52 21.35 -9.10
C LYS A 386 -17.78 21.71 -8.31
N LEU A 387 -18.12 20.93 -7.29
CA LEU A 387 -19.24 21.21 -6.39
C LEU A 387 -19.07 22.53 -5.63
N ALA A 388 -17.86 22.83 -5.16
CA ALA A 388 -17.56 24.13 -4.55
C ALA A 388 -17.69 25.26 -5.59
N GLY A 389 -17.29 25.02 -6.85
CA GLY A 389 -17.50 25.96 -7.95
C GLY A 389 -18.99 26.25 -8.20
N THR A 390 -19.83 25.21 -8.25
CA THR A 390 -21.28 25.39 -8.40
C THR A 390 -21.90 26.10 -7.20
N GLY A 391 -21.42 25.82 -5.97
CA GLY A 391 -21.83 26.55 -4.77
C GLY A 391 -21.51 28.05 -4.86
N MET A 392 -20.32 28.42 -5.34
CA MET A 392 -19.97 29.83 -5.60
C MET A 392 -20.89 30.49 -6.63
N GLU A 393 -21.24 29.78 -7.70
CA GLU A 393 -22.15 30.31 -8.72
C GLU A 393 -23.56 30.53 -8.16
N ILE A 394 -24.07 29.59 -7.34
CA ILE A 394 -25.34 29.73 -6.62
C ILE A 394 -25.31 30.96 -5.71
N ASP A 395 -24.28 31.10 -4.86
CA ASP A 395 -24.14 32.26 -3.96
C ASP A 395 -24.11 33.58 -4.73
N ASN A 396 -23.39 33.61 -5.87
CA ASN A 396 -23.34 34.80 -6.72
C ASN A 396 -24.73 35.15 -7.29
N TYR A 397 -25.51 34.17 -7.76
CA TYR A 397 -26.86 34.42 -8.22
C TYR A 397 -27.78 34.87 -7.08
N MET A 398 -27.70 34.24 -5.91
CA MET A 398 -28.51 34.61 -4.74
C MET A 398 -28.21 36.04 -4.26
N GLN A 399 -26.93 36.43 -4.19
CA GLN A 399 -26.53 37.79 -3.81
C GLN A 399 -26.93 38.82 -4.87
N ALA A 400 -26.72 38.52 -6.15
CA ALA A 400 -27.13 39.39 -7.25
C ALA A 400 -28.65 39.56 -7.30
N ALA A 401 -29.41 38.50 -7.01
CA ALA A 401 -30.87 38.54 -6.93
C ALA A 401 -31.34 39.40 -5.76
N ALA A 402 -30.75 39.23 -4.58
CA ALA A 402 -31.06 40.05 -3.40
C ALA A 402 -30.76 41.54 -3.63
N LEU A 403 -29.67 41.85 -4.35
CA LEU A 403 -29.35 43.22 -4.74
C LEU A 403 -30.40 43.80 -5.69
N LYS A 404 -30.82 43.02 -6.69
CA LYS A 404 -31.86 43.44 -7.65
C LYS A 404 -33.22 43.64 -6.99
N GLU A 405 -33.57 42.78 -6.04
CA GLU A 405 -34.76 42.93 -5.20
C GLU A 405 -34.70 44.22 -4.38
N ALA A 406 -33.55 44.53 -3.77
CA ALA A 406 -33.35 45.77 -3.01
C ALA A 406 -33.38 47.04 -3.89
N GLU A 407 -33.03 46.93 -5.17
CA GLU A 407 -33.15 48.00 -6.18
C GLU A 407 -34.59 48.18 -6.70
N GLY A 408 -35.52 47.26 -6.39
CA GLY A 408 -36.90 47.27 -6.89
C GLY A 408 -37.10 46.61 -8.26
N ASP A 409 -36.07 46.00 -8.84
CA ASP A 409 -36.14 45.28 -10.11
C ASP A 409 -36.58 43.83 -9.88
N LEU A 410 -37.89 43.66 -9.66
CA LEU A 410 -38.51 42.36 -9.32
C LEU A 410 -38.38 41.33 -10.45
N GLU A 411 -38.42 41.74 -11.72
CA GLU A 411 -38.29 40.83 -12.86
C GLU A 411 -36.90 40.21 -12.94
N SER A 412 -35.85 41.05 -12.87
CA SER A 412 -34.46 40.55 -12.88
C SER A 412 -34.15 39.70 -11.64
N ALA A 413 -34.67 40.10 -10.48
CA ALA A 413 -34.52 39.34 -9.24
C ALA A 413 -35.15 37.94 -9.37
N ALA A 414 -36.37 37.83 -9.92
CA ALA A 414 -37.04 36.54 -10.17
C ALA A 414 -36.24 35.63 -11.10
N VAL A 415 -35.66 36.16 -12.18
CA VAL A 415 -34.82 35.38 -13.10
C VAL A 415 -33.57 34.85 -12.40
N LEU A 416 -32.91 35.67 -11.57
CA LEU A 416 -31.69 35.28 -10.87
C LEU A 416 -31.97 34.24 -9.77
N TYR A 417 -33.02 34.43 -8.96
CA TYR A 417 -33.46 33.43 -7.99
C TYR A 417 -33.90 32.12 -8.68
N GLY A 418 -34.58 32.19 -9.82
CA GLY A 418 -34.95 31.00 -10.60
C GLY A 418 -33.75 30.23 -11.16
N ARG A 419 -32.68 30.93 -11.57
CA ARG A 419 -31.41 30.29 -11.95
C ARG A 419 -30.73 29.61 -10.76
N ALA A 420 -30.72 30.27 -9.60
CA ALA A 420 -30.18 29.67 -8.37
C ALA A 420 -30.99 28.42 -7.98
N GLU A 421 -32.33 28.48 -8.01
CA GLU A 421 -33.21 27.33 -7.72
C GLU A 421 -32.95 26.15 -8.66
N ALA A 422 -32.82 26.40 -9.96
CA ALA A 422 -32.55 25.36 -10.94
C ALA A 422 -31.24 24.63 -10.67
N MET A 423 -30.19 25.35 -10.26
CA MET A 423 -28.92 24.73 -9.87
C MET A 423 -29.00 24.02 -8.52
N LEU A 424 -29.75 24.57 -7.56
CA LEU A 424 -29.97 23.95 -6.26
C LEU A 424 -30.71 22.61 -6.36
N ARG A 425 -31.61 22.46 -7.35
CA ARG A 425 -32.24 21.17 -7.67
C ARG A 425 -31.25 20.12 -8.17
N ILE A 426 -30.13 20.53 -8.77
CA ILE A 426 -29.08 19.63 -9.26
C ILE A 426 -28.12 19.25 -8.11
N VAL A 427 -27.82 20.19 -7.22
CA VAL A 427 -26.89 19.98 -6.10
C VAL A 427 -27.55 19.32 -4.88
N GLU A 428 -28.90 19.24 -4.86
CA GLU A 428 -29.70 18.62 -3.80
C GLU A 428 -29.49 19.25 -2.41
N ASP A 429 -29.38 20.58 -2.33
CA ASP A 429 -29.36 21.32 -1.05
C ASP A 429 -30.78 21.79 -0.68
N PRO A 430 -31.49 21.07 0.22
CA PRO A 430 -32.90 21.35 0.50
C PRO A 430 -33.13 22.64 1.28
N GLU A 431 -32.15 23.07 2.09
CA GLU A 431 -32.28 24.30 2.88
C GLU A 431 -32.20 25.52 1.96
N LEU A 432 -31.15 25.61 1.14
CA LEU A 432 -31.01 26.70 0.19
C LEU A 432 -32.10 26.69 -0.88
N LEU A 433 -32.53 25.50 -1.33
CA LEU A 433 -33.65 25.40 -2.28
C LEU A 433 -34.92 26.03 -1.69
N LYS A 434 -35.20 25.77 -0.41
CA LYS A 434 -36.33 26.40 0.28
C LYS A 434 -36.15 27.91 0.42
N GLU A 435 -34.94 28.39 0.73
CA GLU A 435 -34.65 29.83 0.78
C GLU A 435 -34.89 30.51 -0.57
N ALA A 436 -34.40 29.93 -1.67
CA ALA A 436 -34.62 30.44 -3.03
C ALA A 436 -36.11 30.43 -3.42
N GLN A 437 -36.85 29.37 -3.08
CA GLN A 437 -38.29 29.28 -3.35
C GLN A 437 -39.11 30.28 -2.53
N LEU A 438 -38.74 30.50 -1.27
CA LEU A 438 -39.38 31.52 -0.44
C LEU A 438 -39.11 32.93 -0.97
N ALA A 439 -37.91 33.20 -1.48
CA ALA A 439 -37.58 34.46 -2.13
C ALA A 439 -38.41 34.67 -3.42
N LEU A 440 -38.52 33.64 -4.26
CA LEU A 440 -39.39 33.68 -5.45
C LEU A 440 -40.85 33.96 -5.08
N LEU A 441 -41.38 33.27 -4.07
CA LEU A 441 -42.76 33.46 -3.62
C LEU A 441 -42.99 34.85 -3.00
N ARG A 442 -41.97 35.41 -2.34
CA ARG A 442 -41.99 36.80 -1.86
C ARG A 442 -42.05 37.79 -3.02
N ILE A 443 -41.24 37.61 -4.04
CA ILE A 443 -41.24 38.46 -5.25
C ILE A 443 -42.58 38.34 -5.98
N GLU A 444 -43.13 37.14 -6.14
CA GLU A 444 -44.47 36.93 -6.73
C GLU A 444 -45.56 37.65 -5.91
N GLY A 445 -45.45 37.63 -4.58
CA GLY A 445 -46.33 38.38 -3.68
C GLY A 445 -46.24 39.89 -3.90
N GLN A 446 -45.02 40.44 -3.95
CA GLN A 446 -44.78 41.87 -4.20
C GLN A 446 -45.30 42.29 -5.58
N ALA A 447 -44.97 41.54 -6.64
CA ALA A 447 -45.45 41.80 -7.99
C ALA A 447 -46.99 41.73 -8.08
N ARG A 448 -47.63 40.84 -7.31
CA ARG A 448 -49.10 40.74 -7.26
C ARG A 448 -49.73 41.92 -6.54
N GLU A 449 -49.13 42.42 -5.47
CA GLU A 449 -49.60 43.61 -4.77
C GLU A 449 -49.38 44.87 -5.62
N GLU A 450 -48.24 45.01 -6.30
CA GLU A 450 -48.00 46.08 -7.28
C GLU A 450 -49.02 46.05 -8.41
N ALA A 451 -49.27 44.89 -9.01
CA ALA A 451 -50.30 44.75 -10.04
C ALA A 451 -51.72 45.03 -9.54
N LYS A 452 -52.02 44.73 -8.27
CA LYS A 452 -53.31 45.09 -7.65
C LYS A 452 -53.40 46.59 -7.41
N ALA A 453 -52.35 47.22 -6.91
CA ALA A 453 -52.29 48.66 -6.69
C ALA A 453 -52.41 49.42 -8.01
N GLU A 454 -51.73 48.95 -9.06
CA GLU A 454 -51.83 49.52 -10.41
C GLU A 454 -53.26 49.37 -10.98
N ARG A 455 -53.89 48.19 -10.81
CA ARG A 455 -55.31 48.00 -11.19
C ARG A 455 -56.27 48.85 -10.35
N ALA A 456 -55.98 49.07 -9.08
CA ALA A 456 -56.77 49.94 -8.21
C ALA A 456 -56.67 51.39 -8.69
N LYS A 457 -55.45 51.89 -8.95
CA LYS A 457 -55.22 53.21 -9.55
C LYS A 457 -55.95 53.37 -10.88
N ALA A 458 -55.84 52.39 -11.79
CA ALA A 458 -56.55 52.42 -13.06
C ALA A 458 -58.09 52.42 -12.89
N ARG A 459 -58.61 51.71 -11.89
CA ARG A 459 -60.04 51.73 -11.56
C ARG A 459 -60.47 53.08 -10.98
N ASP A 460 -59.67 53.64 -10.08
CA ASP A 460 -59.94 54.93 -9.45
C ASP A 460 -59.89 56.07 -10.50
N GLU A 461 -59.00 55.99 -11.49
CA GLU A 461 -58.99 56.88 -12.66
C GLU A 461 -60.31 56.81 -13.46
N VAL A 462 -60.83 55.61 -13.71
CA VAL A 462 -62.13 55.44 -14.41
C VAL A 462 -63.29 56.03 -13.59
N ILE A 463 -63.27 55.87 -12.26
CA ILE A 463 -64.28 56.44 -11.36
C ILE A 463 -64.22 57.96 -11.40
N ILE A 464 -63.01 58.54 -11.33
CA ILE A 464 -62.79 59.98 -11.43
C ILE A 464 -63.35 60.53 -12.74
N ASP A 465 -63.17 59.84 -13.87
CA ASP A 465 -63.70 60.29 -15.16
C ASP A 465 -65.24 60.24 -15.21
N ALA A 466 -65.86 59.21 -14.62
CA ALA A 466 -67.32 59.15 -14.49
C ALA A 466 -67.89 60.25 -13.58
N ASP A 467 -67.21 60.55 -12.46
CA ASP A 467 -67.59 61.62 -11.55
C ASP A 467 -67.42 63.00 -12.21
N LYS A 468 -66.40 63.19 -13.07
CA LYS A 468 -66.24 64.42 -13.88
C LYS A 468 -67.41 64.60 -14.85
N GLU A 469 -67.83 63.53 -15.54
CA GLU A 469 -69.00 63.58 -16.42
C GLU A 469 -70.28 63.95 -15.64
N ALA A 470 -70.48 63.37 -14.46
CA ALA A 470 -71.61 63.69 -13.60
C ALA A 470 -71.57 65.16 -13.12
N ALA A 471 -70.39 65.67 -12.75
CA ALA A 471 -70.21 67.07 -12.35
C ALA A 471 -70.50 68.04 -13.50
N LEU A 472 -70.04 67.73 -14.72
CA LEU A 472 -70.32 68.52 -15.93
C LEU A 472 -71.82 68.55 -16.25
N ASN A 473 -72.51 67.41 -16.14
CA ASN A 473 -73.95 67.33 -16.36
C ASN A 473 -74.74 68.16 -15.32
N ALA A 474 -74.33 68.16 -14.05
CA ALA A 474 -74.95 68.98 -13.01
C ALA A 474 -74.79 70.48 -13.27
N ILE A 475 -73.60 70.91 -13.72
CA ILE A 475 -73.36 72.31 -14.13
C ILE A 475 -74.29 72.69 -15.30
N LEU A 476 -74.43 71.82 -16.30
CA LEU A 476 -75.31 72.08 -17.46
C LEU A 476 -76.80 72.14 -17.08
N ALA A 477 -77.21 71.45 -16.02
CA ALA A 477 -78.56 71.48 -15.49
C ALA A 477 -78.83 72.68 -14.55
N GLY A 478 -77.82 73.48 -14.22
CA GLY A 478 -77.91 74.59 -13.27
C GLY A 478 -77.90 74.16 -11.80
N ASP A 479 -77.58 72.90 -11.50
CA ASP A 479 -77.51 72.37 -10.13
C ASP A 479 -76.06 72.46 -9.61
N LEU A 480 -75.71 73.65 -9.10
CA LEU A 480 -74.37 73.96 -8.62
C LEU A 480 -74.01 73.19 -7.34
N GLU A 481 -74.97 72.88 -6.48
CA GLU A 481 -74.71 72.13 -5.24
C GLU A 481 -74.32 70.67 -5.54
N THR A 482 -75.05 70.02 -6.45
CA THR A 482 -74.69 68.67 -6.90
C THR A 482 -73.33 68.68 -7.61
N ALA A 483 -73.03 69.70 -8.42
CA ALA A 483 -71.71 69.84 -9.06
C ALA A 483 -70.57 69.97 -8.04
N ILE A 484 -70.73 70.80 -6.99
CA ILE A 484 -69.76 70.97 -5.91
C ILE A 484 -69.53 69.64 -5.17
N ALA A 485 -70.60 68.90 -4.88
CA ALA A 485 -70.50 67.60 -4.22
C ALA A 485 -69.71 66.58 -5.06
N GLN A 486 -69.92 66.54 -6.39
CA GLN A 486 -69.16 65.63 -7.27
C GLN A 486 -67.68 66.05 -7.39
N TYR A 487 -67.37 67.34 -7.55
CA TYR A 487 -65.97 67.80 -7.54
C TYR A 487 -65.27 67.58 -6.20
N THR A 488 -66.01 67.64 -5.09
CA THR A 488 -65.47 67.30 -3.77
C THR A 488 -65.05 65.83 -3.70
N LYS A 489 -65.85 64.91 -4.27
CA LYS A 489 -65.47 63.49 -4.40
C LYS A 489 -64.23 63.32 -5.27
N ILE A 490 -64.18 63.99 -6.43
CA ILE A 490 -63.03 63.94 -7.35
C ILE A 490 -61.75 64.42 -6.63
N ARG A 491 -61.82 65.52 -5.89
CA ARG A 491 -60.69 66.03 -5.09
C ARG A 491 -60.22 64.99 -4.08
N ASP A 492 -61.15 64.40 -3.32
CA ASP A 492 -60.82 63.41 -2.30
C ASP A 492 -60.20 62.14 -2.92
N SER A 493 -60.63 61.75 -4.12
CA SER A 493 -60.01 60.69 -4.91
C SER A 493 -58.60 61.05 -5.38
N TYR A 494 -58.33 62.28 -5.83
CA TYR A 494 -56.96 62.71 -6.17
C TYR A 494 -56.03 62.77 -4.95
N ILE A 495 -56.54 63.19 -3.78
CA ILE A 495 -55.79 63.14 -2.52
C ILE A 495 -55.46 61.69 -2.16
N ALA A 496 -56.40 60.76 -2.34
CA ALA A 496 -56.17 59.34 -2.09
C ALA A 496 -55.15 58.71 -3.08
N LEU A 497 -55.03 59.26 -4.29
CA LEU A 497 -54.02 58.88 -5.29
C LEU A 497 -52.67 59.62 -5.11
N GLU A 498 -52.56 60.49 -4.09
CA GLU A 498 -51.41 61.38 -3.83
C GLU A 498 -51.09 62.36 -4.98
N ASP A 499 -52.06 62.62 -5.87
CA ASP A 499 -51.94 63.61 -6.96
C ASP A 499 -52.33 65.01 -6.47
N ASN A 500 -51.42 65.59 -5.67
CA ASN A 500 -51.65 66.85 -4.98
C ASN A 500 -51.89 68.03 -5.93
N GLU A 501 -51.26 68.04 -7.12
CA GLU A 501 -51.45 69.10 -8.11
C GLU A 501 -52.90 69.12 -8.61
N LYS A 502 -53.44 67.97 -9.01
CA LYS A 502 -54.84 67.87 -9.46
C LYS A 502 -55.83 68.08 -8.33
N ALA A 503 -55.49 67.68 -7.10
CA ALA A 503 -56.31 67.95 -5.93
C ALA A 503 -56.44 69.46 -5.66
N GLU A 504 -55.34 70.22 -5.79
CA GLU A 504 -55.35 71.68 -5.65
C GLU A 504 -56.16 72.36 -6.76
N GLU A 505 -55.98 71.96 -8.02
CA GLU A 505 -56.76 72.48 -9.15
C GLU A 505 -58.27 72.26 -8.95
N THR A 506 -58.65 71.05 -8.54
CA THR A 506 -60.05 70.70 -8.27
C THR A 506 -60.59 71.53 -7.10
N THR A 507 -59.76 71.82 -6.09
CA THR A 507 -60.15 72.68 -4.96
C THR A 507 -60.43 74.11 -5.39
N GLN A 508 -59.63 74.68 -6.29
CA GLN A 508 -59.89 76.02 -6.84
C GLN A 508 -61.19 76.06 -7.64
N LEU A 509 -61.48 74.99 -8.40
CA LEU A 509 -62.73 74.88 -9.15
C LEU A 509 -63.95 74.84 -8.20
N ILE A 510 -63.88 74.05 -7.12
CA ILE A 510 -64.92 74.00 -6.08
C ILE A 510 -65.18 75.40 -5.50
N LEU A 511 -64.12 76.14 -5.15
CA LEU A 511 -64.25 77.49 -4.60
C LEU A 511 -64.92 78.45 -5.59
N SER A 512 -64.61 78.34 -6.89
CA SER A 512 -65.25 79.16 -7.92
C SER A 512 -66.74 78.85 -8.09
N LEU A 513 -67.13 77.57 -8.02
CA LEU A 513 -68.53 77.14 -8.09
C LEU A 513 -69.31 77.54 -6.83
N GLN A 514 -68.69 77.44 -5.64
CA GLN A 514 -69.29 77.92 -4.40
C GLN A 514 -69.56 79.42 -4.44
N LYS A 515 -68.64 80.19 -5.02
CA LYS A 515 -68.84 81.63 -5.21
C LYS A 515 -70.03 81.91 -6.14
N GLN A 516 -70.16 81.17 -7.24
CA GLN A 516 -71.30 81.30 -8.16
C GLN A 516 -72.63 80.91 -7.50
N ALA A 517 -72.66 79.83 -6.72
CA ALA A 517 -73.87 79.41 -6.00
C ALA A 517 -74.32 80.46 -4.98
N MET A 518 -73.37 81.13 -4.31
CA MET A 518 -73.67 82.22 -3.39
C MET A 518 -74.20 83.45 -4.13
N GLU A 519 -73.59 83.83 -5.26
CA GLU A 519 -74.06 84.92 -6.11
C GLU A 519 -75.49 84.66 -6.65
N GLU A 520 -75.84 83.42 -7.02
CA GLU A 520 -77.21 83.05 -7.42
C GLU A 520 -78.20 83.09 -6.25
N LYS A 521 -77.78 82.67 -5.06
CA LYS A 521 -78.62 82.72 -3.87
C LYS A 521 -78.93 84.16 -3.46
N ASP A 522 -77.91 85.02 -3.42
CA ASP A 522 -78.06 86.45 -3.10
C ASP A 522 -79.02 87.13 -4.10
N LEU A 523 -78.91 86.84 -5.40
CA LEU A 523 -79.83 87.36 -6.43
C LEU A 523 -81.28 86.90 -6.24
N LYS A 524 -81.50 85.66 -5.79
CA LYS A 524 -82.83 85.14 -5.48
C LYS A 524 -83.39 85.77 -4.22
N GLU A 525 -82.58 85.99 -3.18
CA GLU A 525 -82.98 86.73 -1.98
C GLU A 525 -83.35 88.19 -2.30
N ASP A 526 -82.55 88.88 -3.12
CA ASP A 526 -82.85 90.25 -3.59
C ASP A 526 -84.20 90.31 -4.34
N ALA A 527 -84.48 89.33 -5.21
CA ALA A 527 -85.75 89.25 -5.94
C ALA A 527 -86.96 88.98 -5.01
N ILE A 528 -86.76 88.17 -3.95
CA ILE A 528 -87.79 87.92 -2.95
C ILE A 528 -88.05 89.17 -2.10
N GLU A 529 -87.01 89.94 -1.76
CA GLU A 529 -87.19 91.22 -1.07
C GLU A 529 -87.95 92.25 -1.92
N GLU A 530 -87.72 92.28 -3.24
CA GLU A 530 -88.45 93.10 -4.19
C GLU A 530 -89.94 92.69 -4.26
N ASP A 531 -90.23 91.39 -4.40
CA ASP A 531 -91.61 90.87 -4.37
C ASP A 531 -92.29 91.16 -3.02
N ARG A 532 -91.55 91.11 -1.90
CA ARG A 532 -92.04 91.46 -0.57
C ARG A 532 -92.39 92.95 -0.46
N GLN A 533 -91.53 93.83 -0.97
CA GLN A 533 -91.81 95.26 -1.01
C GLN A 533 -93.04 95.58 -1.87
N ALA A 534 -93.15 94.95 -3.06
CA ALA A 534 -94.31 95.10 -3.93
C ALA A 534 -95.60 94.61 -3.26
N ALA A 535 -95.54 93.51 -2.50
CA ALA A 535 -96.67 93.04 -1.71
C ALA A 535 -97.11 94.05 -0.64
N PHE A 536 -96.15 94.66 0.08
CA PHE A 536 -96.45 95.71 1.06
C PHE A 536 -97.12 96.94 0.41
N ASP A 537 -96.67 97.33 -0.79
CA ASP A 537 -97.28 98.44 -1.54
C ASP A 537 -98.72 98.11 -1.97
N ALA A 538 -99.00 96.88 -2.40
CA ALA A 538 -100.35 96.42 -2.76
C ALA A 538 -101.31 96.41 -1.54
N ILE A 539 -100.81 96.04 -0.36
CA ILE A 539 -101.59 96.12 0.90
C ILE A 539 -101.98 97.58 1.20
N LEU A 540 -101.06 98.54 1.00
CA LEU A 540 -101.34 99.96 1.23
C LEU A 540 -102.33 100.55 0.21
N ALA A 541 -102.37 100.01 -1.01
CA ALA A 541 -103.32 100.40 -2.05
C ALA A 541 -104.73 99.81 -1.85
N GLY A 542 -104.89 98.85 -0.92
CA GLY A 542 -106.16 98.16 -0.64
C GLY A 542 -106.48 97.02 -1.61
N ASP A 543 -105.51 96.56 -2.41
CA ASP A 543 -105.67 95.42 -3.33
C ASP A 543 -105.23 94.12 -2.63
N THR A 544 -106.17 93.50 -1.92
CA THR A 544 -105.92 92.29 -1.13
C THR A 544 -105.60 91.08 -1.99
N GLN A 545 -106.05 91.02 -3.25
CA GLN A 545 -105.78 89.90 -4.15
C GLN A 545 -104.35 89.94 -4.69
N GLU A 546 -103.86 91.12 -5.11
CA GLU A 546 -102.51 91.27 -5.61
C GLU A 546 -101.46 91.07 -4.51
N ALA A 547 -101.73 91.58 -3.29
CA ALA A 547 -100.88 91.36 -2.11
C ALA A 547 -100.75 89.88 -1.73
N LEU A 548 -101.86 89.13 -1.74
CA LEU A 548 -101.84 87.70 -1.43
C LEU A 548 -101.06 86.89 -2.47
N ALA A 549 -101.20 87.20 -3.76
CA ALA A 549 -100.46 86.53 -4.82
C ALA A 549 -98.94 86.78 -4.71
N LEU A 550 -98.52 88.00 -4.39
CA LEU A 550 -97.10 88.34 -4.22
C LEU A 550 -96.49 87.73 -2.96
N LEU A 551 -97.23 87.69 -1.83
CA LEU A 551 -96.77 87.00 -0.62
C LEU A 551 -96.74 85.47 -0.79
N GLU A 552 -97.70 84.87 -1.50
CA GLU A 552 -97.67 83.44 -1.83
C GLU A 552 -96.48 83.12 -2.73
N LYS A 553 -96.17 83.98 -3.72
CA LYS A 553 -94.98 83.88 -4.57
C LYS A 553 -93.68 84.01 -3.77
N ALA A 554 -93.59 84.97 -2.85
CA ALA A 554 -92.43 85.14 -1.98
C ALA A 554 -92.24 83.97 -1.00
N ARG A 555 -93.33 83.44 -0.43
CA ARG A 555 -93.30 82.23 0.42
C ARG A 555 -92.79 81.02 -0.35
N ASP A 556 -93.30 80.79 -1.56
CA ASP A 556 -92.91 79.65 -2.38
C ASP A 556 -91.42 79.76 -2.77
N ALA A 557 -90.94 80.98 -3.07
CA ALA A 557 -89.52 81.23 -3.33
C ALA A 557 -88.61 81.03 -2.09
N TYR A 558 -89.03 81.45 -0.88
CA TYR A 558 -88.29 81.11 0.37
C TYR A 558 -88.29 79.61 0.65
N THR A 559 -89.38 78.91 0.32
CA THR A 559 -89.46 77.46 0.45
C THR A 559 -88.52 76.77 -0.53
N GLU A 560 -88.36 77.28 -1.75
CA GLU A 560 -87.37 76.81 -2.73
C GLU A 560 -85.92 77.11 -2.33
N LEU A 561 -85.66 78.18 -1.56
CA LEU A 561 -84.35 78.48 -0.96
C LEU A 561 -84.08 77.72 0.35
N GLU A 562 -85.01 76.87 0.78
CA GLU A 562 -85.02 76.16 2.08
C GLU A 562 -84.91 77.08 3.31
N ASP A 563 -85.30 78.36 3.18
CA ASP A 563 -85.36 79.31 4.29
C ASP A 563 -86.70 79.18 5.04
N VAL A 564 -86.69 78.30 6.04
CA VAL A 564 -87.86 77.97 6.85
C VAL A 564 -88.36 79.18 7.66
N GLU A 565 -87.46 80.07 8.07
CA GLU A 565 -87.82 81.25 8.83
C GLU A 565 -88.52 82.27 7.92
N GLY A 566 -87.92 82.56 6.75
CA GLY A 566 -88.52 83.45 5.74
C GLY A 566 -89.89 82.97 5.24
N ALA A 567 -90.02 81.66 4.95
CA ALA A 567 -91.29 81.07 4.51
C ALA A 567 -92.39 81.16 5.58
N ALA A 568 -92.05 80.92 6.85
CA ALA A 568 -93.00 81.00 7.96
C ALA A 568 -93.47 82.44 8.22
N GLU A 569 -92.60 83.44 8.04
CA GLU A 569 -92.97 84.86 8.14
C GLU A 569 -93.98 85.26 7.07
N MET A 570 -93.76 84.86 5.81
CA MET A 570 -94.71 85.12 4.72
C MET A 570 -96.06 84.42 4.96
N GLU A 571 -96.05 83.19 5.49
CA GLU A 571 -97.27 82.44 5.81
C GLU A 571 -98.09 83.11 6.92
N GLN A 572 -97.43 83.68 7.94
CA GLN A 572 -98.10 84.48 8.97
C GLN A 572 -98.74 85.75 8.38
N MET A 573 -98.04 86.43 7.46
CA MET A 573 -98.59 87.62 6.78
C MET A 573 -99.81 87.24 5.94
N ILE A 574 -99.75 86.16 5.16
CA ILE A 574 -100.89 85.63 4.37
C ILE A 574 -102.08 85.29 5.27
N ALA A 575 -101.85 84.62 6.41
CA ALA A 575 -102.91 84.27 7.35
C ALA A 575 -103.57 85.52 7.97
N SER A 576 -102.78 86.54 8.28
CA SER A 576 -103.29 87.80 8.83
C SER A 576 -104.15 88.58 7.84
N LEU A 577 -103.78 88.60 6.56
CA LEU A 577 -104.54 89.23 5.47
C LEU A 577 -105.86 88.50 5.19
N LYS A 578 -105.84 87.17 5.12
CA LYS A 578 -107.07 86.35 4.93
C LYS A 578 -108.07 86.50 6.07
N ALA A 579 -107.59 86.76 7.30
CA ALA A 579 -108.46 87.01 8.45
C ALA A 579 -109.14 88.38 8.44
N GLN A 580 -108.56 89.39 7.78
CA GLN A 580 -109.16 90.72 7.63
C GLN A 580 -110.27 90.78 6.57
N ASP A 581 -110.22 89.93 5.54
CA ASP A 581 -111.22 89.87 4.46
C ASP A 581 -112.53 89.13 4.85
N ALA A 582 -112.60 88.52 6.04
CA ALA A 582 -113.68 87.62 6.47
C ALA A 582 -114.77 88.23 7.38
N GLN A 583 -114.88 89.56 7.52
CA GLN A 583 -115.92 90.23 8.34
C GLN A 583 -116.83 91.21 7.54
N ASP A 584 -117.87 90.72 6.83
CA ASP A 584 -119.13 91.44 6.49
C ASP A 584 -120.25 90.44 6.05
N PRO A 585 -121.56 90.54 6.43
CA PRO A 585 -122.46 89.38 6.65
C PRO A 585 -123.62 89.13 5.64
N GLY A 586 -124.23 87.92 5.69
CA GLY A 586 -125.52 87.54 5.05
C GLY A 586 -126.03 86.13 5.45
N GLU A 587 -127.36 85.97 5.59
CA GLU A 587 -128.14 85.02 6.44
C GLU A 587 -128.45 83.56 5.96
N ASP A 588 -128.84 82.74 6.97
CA ASP A 588 -129.89 81.68 7.05
C ASP A 588 -129.72 80.23 6.51
N THR A 589 -129.63 79.24 7.42
CA THR A 589 -130.73 78.32 7.87
C THR A 589 -130.23 77.14 8.75
N LEU A 590 -131.03 76.78 9.77
CA LEU A 590 -130.90 75.66 10.75
C LEU A 590 -131.64 74.38 10.26
N PRO A 591 -131.76 73.27 11.04
CA PRO A 591 -130.75 72.29 11.51
C PRO A 591 -131.19 70.81 11.22
N GLY A 592 -130.37 69.81 11.55
CA GLY A 592 -130.77 68.39 11.46
C GLY A 592 -129.87 67.44 12.28
N ASP A 593 -130.52 66.58 13.04
CA ASP A 593 -130.04 65.80 14.20
C ASP A 593 -129.82 64.30 13.89
N SER A 594 -129.03 63.65 14.77
CA SER A 594 -128.96 62.25 15.22
C SER A 594 -128.72 61.05 14.28
N GLY A 595 -127.94 60.08 14.81
CA GLY A 595 -127.88 58.70 14.33
C GLY A 595 -126.72 57.87 14.91
N GLU A 596 -126.91 57.30 16.11
CA GLU A 596 -126.10 56.23 16.71
C GLU A 596 -126.25 54.88 15.97
N ALA A 597 -125.22 54.01 16.11
CA ALA A 597 -125.29 52.65 16.70
C ALA A 597 -124.54 51.53 15.94
N ASP A 598 -123.58 50.94 16.67
CA ASP A 598 -123.30 49.50 16.92
C ASP A 598 -122.70 48.54 15.87
N GLY A 599 -121.80 47.66 16.36
CA GLY A 599 -121.50 46.40 15.64
C GLY A 599 -120.23 45.58 15.96
N GLU A 600 -119.86 45.40 17.22
CA GLU A 600 -119.19 44.26 17.89
C GLU A 600 -118.51 43.06 17.12
N ALA A 601 -117.21 42.87 17.42
CA ALA A 601 -116.46 41.69 17.93
C ALA A 601 -116.14 40.35 17.19
N ALA A 602 -114.86 39.96 17.40
CA ALA A 602 -114.31 38.68 17.90
C ALA A 602 -113.73 37.60 16.95
N GLY A 603 -112.45 37.24 17.20
CA GLY A 603 -111.98 35.84 17.26
C GLY A 603 -110.56 35.55 16.71
N PRO A 604 -109.71 34.68 17.35
CA PRO A 604 -108.25 34.89 17.42
C PRO A 604 -107.33 33.65 17.12
N ALA A 605 -106.05 33.78 17.54
CA ALA A 605 -104.98 32.77 17.82
C ALA A 605 -103.86 32.62 16.75
N GLY A 606 -102.57 32.46 17.06
CA GLY A 606 -101.86 32.26 18.33
C GLY A 606 -100.31 32.29 18.15
N GLU A 607 -99.60 32.27 19.28
CA GLU A 607 -98.14 32.47 19.49
C GLU A 607 -97.24 31.23 19.28
N THR A 608 -95.92 31.48 19.16
CA THR A 608 -94.78 30.94 19.96
C THR A 608 -93.49 31.53 19.33
N GLY A 609 -92.45 32.03 20.01
CA GLY A 609 -91.82 31.72 21.30
C GLY A 609 -90.37 31.26 20.97
N ASP A 610 -89.28 32.03 21.04
CA ASP A 610 -88.59 32.75 22.14
C ASP A 610 -87.28 32.03 22.58
N GLY A 611 -86.17 32.78 22.55
CA GLY A 611 -85.26 32.90 23.70
C GLY A 611 -84.11 31.91 23.98
N PRO A 612 -83.07 32.35 24.73
CA PRO A 612 -81.66 31.96 24.52
C PRO A 612 -80.89 31.50 25.79
N ALA A 613 -79.55 31.41 25.64
CA ALA A 613 -78.50 31.83 26.60
C ALA A 613 -77.53 30.79 27.23
N ARG A 614 -76.23 31.13 27.05
CA ARG A 614 -74.99 31.00 27.84
C ARG A 614 -74.90 30.04 29.05
N GLY A 615 -73.71 29.41 29.16
CA GLY A 615 -73.11 28.96 30.43
C GLY A 615 -71.72 28.34 30.23
N ALA A 616 -70.74 28.78 31.03
CA ALA A 616 -69.31 28.48 30.93
C ALA A 616 -68.86 27.27 31.80
N GLY A 617 -67.67 26.72 31.51
CA GLY A 617 -66.72 26.28 32.55
C GLY A 617 -66.15 24.85 32.49
N LYS A 618 -64.80 24.82 32.44
CA LYS A 618 -63.83 23.92 33.13
C LYS A 618 -63.34 22.60 32.50
N GLU A 619 -62.01 22.62 32.32
CA GLU A 619 -60.96 21.67 32.79
C GLU A 619 -61.00 20.18 32.40
N GLU A 620 -60.05 19.84 31.52
CA GLU A 620 -58.85 19.03 31.79
C GLU A 620 -58.88 17.48 31.92
N VAL A 621 -57.87 16.90 31.26
CA VAL A 621 -57.15 15.61 31.47
C VAL A 621 -57.83 14.28 31.11
N GLY A 622 -57.10 13.48 30.31
CA GLY A 622 -56.89 12.07 30.66
C GLY A 622 -57.28 11.00 29.63
N ARG A 623 -56.34 10.66 28.74
CA ARG A 623 -56.17 9.30 28.17
C ARG A 623 -55.73 8.31 29.29
N PRO A 624 -55.55 6.99 29.06
CA PRO A 624 -56.10 6.05 28.05
C PRO A 624 -56.47 4.67 28.64
N GLY A 625 -56.94 3.73 27.81
CA GLY A 625 -56.88 2.28 28.09
C GLY A 625 -58.04 1.53 27.43
N ALA A 626 -57.85 0.82 26.32
CA ALA A 626 -57.21 -0.49 26.19
C ALA A 626 -58.22 -1.66 26.24
N SER A 627 -57.90 -2.66 25.42
CA SER A 627 -58.56 -3.97 25.24
C SER A 627 -59.74 -3.99 24.26
N GLY A 628 -59.80 -4.90 23.29
CA GLY A 628 -58.90 -5.98 22.94
C GLY A 628 -59.63 -7.06 22.14
N ARG A 629 -58.84 -7.86 21.41
CA ARG A 629 -59.13 -9.23 20.92
C ARG A 629 -60.21 -9.31 19.82
N LYS A 630 -60.15 -10.17 18.81
CA LYS A 630 -59.39 -11.42 18.55
C LYS A 630 -59.75 -11.84 17.11
N ASN A 631 -58.78 -12.34 16.33
CA ASN A 631 -58.84 -13.66 15.65
C ASN A 631 -57.79 -13.77 14.54
N ALA A 632 -56.80 -14.63 14.80
CA ALA A 632 -56.05 -15.44 13.82
C ALA A 632 -56.94 -16.68 13.46
N PRO A 633 -56.53 -17.73 12.68
CA PRO A 633 -55.18 -18.26 12.48
C PRO A 633 -54.83 -18.94 11.13
N GLY A 634 -53.58 -19.42 11.02
CA GLY A 634 -53.04 -20.38 10.03
C GLY A 634 -51.68 -19.90 9.50
N ALA A 635 -50.47 -20.29 9.96
CA ALA A 635 -49.91 -21.60 10.37
C ALA A 635 -49.88 -22.61 9.20
N ASP A 636 -48.80 -23.31 8.85
CA ASP A 636 -47.45 -23.46 9.40
C ASP A 636 -46.59 -24.35 8.46
N GLU A 637 -45.32 -24.54 8.82
CA GLU A 637 -44.45 -25.73 8.62
C GLU A 637 -43.48 -25.93 7.42
N LYS A 638 -42.20 -25.60 7.71
CA LYS A 638 -41.03 -26.49 7.98
C LYS A 638 -40.62 -27.69 7.06
N ARG A 639 -39.35 -27.58 6.59
CA ARG A 639 -38.18 -28.56 6.57
C ARG A 639 -38.30 -29.87 5.75
N PRO A 640 -37.23 -30.70 5.52
CA PRO A 640 -35.76 -30.66 5.80
C PRO A 640 -34.83 -31.03 4.57
N GLY A 641 -33.50 -31.24 4.78
CA GLY A 641 -32.41 -31.59 3.81
C GLY A 641 -32.49 -32.99 3.12
N PRO A 642 -31.41 -33.69 2.64
CA PRO A 642 -29.96 -33.65 2.99
C PRO A 642 -28.90 -33.93 1.84
N GLY A 643 -27.58 -33.84 2.17
CA GLY A 643 -26.50 -34.83 1.90
C GLY A 643 -25.75 -34.99 0.54
N GLY A 644 -24.40 -35.17 0.59
CA GLY A 644 -23.65 -36.11 -0.30
C GLY A 644 -22.30 -35.66 -0.91
N ASP A 645 -21.20 -36.37 -0.58
CA ASP A 645 -19.81 -36.30 -1.09
C ASP A 645 -19.58 -36.90 -2.50
N THR A 646 -18.49 -36.54 -3.21
CA THR A 646 -17.39 -37.42 -3.77
C THR A 646 -16.49 -36.74 -4.83
N ASP A 647 -15.18 -37.05 -4.73
CA ASP A 647 -14.05 -37.14 -5.68
C ASP A 647 -13.73 -36.09 -6.78
N GLY A 648 -12.44 -35.68 -6.78
CA GLY A 648 -11.74 -34.92 -7.82
C GLY A 648 -10.30 -34.59 -7.40
#